data_AF-A0A1Q9DIQ1-F1
#
_entry.id   AF-A0A1Q9DIQ1-F1
#
_cell.length_a   1.000
_cell.length_b   1.000
_cell.length_c   1.000
_cell.angle_alpha   90.00
_cell.angle_beta   90.00
_cell.angle_gamma   90.00
#
_symmetry.space_group_name_H-M   'P 1'
#
loop_
_entity.id
_entity.type
_entity.pdbx_description
1 polymer ?
#
loop_
_entity_poly.entity_id
_entity_poly.type
_entity_poly.pdbx_seq_one_letter_code
_entity_poly.pdbx_strand_id
1 'polypeptide(L)'
;MREEDNRSLPFDLTGPLIQLGSLLRRWVLLKICGLSDALGESSKHQSTAEVFPLPALPWGMPPGERDWMEAAVRALNWLSVGTLALSEGPATTVQLSLLRELCESFRSLSKLGSAVFADVPIESYWRSKGVNAYGEEIHCALSFKWANIEHSLPRRELAGALDGAGVSTGGIKDFLSNPRQYLKPAAVRTWMKPPRVMVSAEDWPQVVAGLLDRRICDIIPLSQVIHVGGKPVLGGLFGVPKNEVVEGVPVLRLIMDLRPINQLFESITGDLQTLPMLSQLFPLEIHPHEDILVSSEDIKAMFYIVGLGECWRPLLAFGREIPEHLRPAGISEPCVLTSRVLPMGFVNSVSVAQALHRNIVNHAVGALGISREAEVRRDQPLPVCSSIYRVYLDNFDLLERKNREAAALLSGELSAPAVQLRSVYQDLDVPVNEKKSVKAQLVGEMQGGLVDGHEGTVSPKPDKVARYLRGAWCLLQSGRSDLKRIQMVAGGLVYLFSYKRCLMSCLNEVWQFIASFGGQLGVWKPIPEAVHEELFCCLALSPLACMDLRAPYDATVTASDASETGGGLSFSAGLTQFGVDAESKSVRGLGDAGDDDRQVLVISLYDNIAACRVALDVLGAKVSGYIAVEPDVSARRVVESSFASTLFVQSVEEVSDSTVRGWACQFSRAECIIVSSSLPLSGTSMFNDCHVQSEVSRIRGLSEKYFPWADIFVLVGSLSSLSEHVRASISRGVGILPYELDAVGITPCRRCRLFWFNWKISTEEQVEIEKPLTARAEDYGRINFLLDCPPDPYLTPGWSLAGGAEQKLPTFTAPQPKAQPGFLPTGIEGCTDRDISYWRDDRYKFAPYHYRYQHGLIHPRLGWRMASINEREAMLGFPLDYTLQAWSKSDRKKNHTGWFQKHHPELALALIVGFHGLLRTGEMLQELCLAEFLHRVAEFRTAEEVDQLVDPFHTLFFLQARGHLHADYLRALTQWCLRGVHRPNVRSERRPTTAQLVTLYDYCREHGLEDEPALNDAIAYFVESGGGKWHELYARPLSYQKKRRYWRTEDPLEGVALPQLPGSRASAKPKMLEEGLPGLPALPSLPSVEEVGENEEADELDAEHKKPSESSPLLKKGESIVRVRKSSRRKVARPRISWDPLRPRFRDKELPQPLWYYGGWGMRPKYQPGRSLGRRYPYAGVPIGPRGGAWHKRR
;
A
#
# COMPACT_ATOMS: atom_id res chain seq x y z
N MET A 1 37.84 36.51 2.60
CA MET A 1 36.79 37.43 2.13
C MET A 1 37.49 38.52 1.34
N ARG A 2 37.26 38.58 0.02
CA ARG A 2 37.88 39.52 -0.92
C ARG A 2 36.76 40.23 -1.69
N GLU A 3 37.09 41.32 -2.37
CA GLU A 3 36.14 42.31 -2.94
C GLU A 3 35.09 41.79 -3.93
N GLU A 4 35.10 40.50 -4.29
CA GLU A 4 34.07 39.87 -5.13
C GLU A 4 32.74 39.60 -4.40
N ASP A 5 32.74 39.52 -3.06
CA ASP A 5 31.58 39.20 -2.23
C ASP A 5 30.47 40.28 -2.26
N ASN A 6 30.72 41.45 -2.85
CA ASN A 6 29.82 42.62 -2.82
C ASN A 6 28.95 42.80 -4.09
N ARG A 7 28.91 41.80 -4.98
CA ARG A 7 27.99 41.80 -6.15
C ARG A 7 26.65 41.16 -5.78
N SER A 8 25.55 41.88 -6.05
CA SER A 8 24.18 41.37 -5.90
C SER A 8 23.98 40.03 -6.62
N LEU A 9 23.30 39.08 -5.97
CA LEU A 9 22.93 37.82 -6.60
C LEU A 9 22.07 38.07 -7.86
N PRO A 10 22.30 37.35 -8.97
CA PRO A 10 21.48 37.47 -10.17
C PRO A 10 20.07 36.94 -9.88
N PHE A 11 19.05 37.73 -10.23
CA PHE A 11 17.64 37.32 -10.06
C PHE A 11 17.26 36.17 -10.99
N ASP A 12 17.78 36.16 -12.22
CA ASP A 12 17.50 35.17 -13.27
C ASP A 12 18.78 34.48 -13.74
N LEU A 13 18.69 33.26 -14.28
CA LEU A 13 19.82 32.40 -14.61
C LEU A 13 19.95 32.13 -16.12
N THR A 14 21.17 32.22 -16.65
CA THR A 14 21.57 31.90 -18.03
C THR A 14 22.92 31.17 -18.02
N GLY A 15 23.22 30.32 -19.00
CA GLY A 15 24.46 29.53 -19.02
C GLY A 15 24.39 28.22 -18.24
N PRO A 16 25.53 27.58 -17.90
CA PRO A 16 25.57 26.19 -17.43
C PRO A 16 24.95 26.02 -16.04
N LEU A 17 24.26 24.90 -15.82
CA LEU A 17 23.50 24.62 -14.60
C LEU A 17 24.41 24.59 -13.37
N ILE A 18 25.63 24.03 -13.50
CA ILE A 18 26.60 23.86 -12.40
C ILE A 18 26.90 25.15 -11.62
N GLN A 19 26.78 26.33 -12.23
CA GLN A 19 27.01 27.63 -11.56
C GLN A 19 26.05 27.88 -10.39
N LEU A 20 24.90 27.21 -10.37
CA LEU A 20 23.90 27.34 -9.31
C LEU A 20 24.45 26.86 -7.95
N GLY A 21 25.43 25.96 -7.91
CA GLY A 21 26.13 25.59 -6.68
C GLY A 21 26.80 26.79 -6.01
N SER A 22 27.61 27.54 -6.76
CA SER A 22 28.27 28.76 -6.28
C SER A 22 27.30 29.90 -5.96
N LEU A 23 26.08 29.88 -6.50
CA LEU A 23 25.02 30.83 -6.18
C LEU A 23 24.28 30.46 -4.89
N LEU A 24 23.94 29.18 -4.70
CA LEU A 24 23.36 28.64 -3.47
C LEU A 24 24.31 28.87 -2.29
N ARG A 25 25.61 28.57 -2.48
CA ARG A 25 26.65 28.80 -1.46
C ARG A 25 26.75 30.28 -1.06
N ARG A 26 26.69 31.21 -2.01
CA ARG A 26 26.68 32.65 -1.70
C ARG A 26 25.39 33.09 -1.00
N TRP A 27 24.24 32.59 -1.44
CA TRP A 27 22.94 32.89 -0.80
C TRP A 27 22.92 32.47 0.67
N VAL A 28 23.36 31.25 0.98
CA VAL A 28 23.36 30.76 2.37
C VAL A 28 24.40 31.48 3.23
N LEU A 29 25.55 31.89 2.67
CA LEU A 29 26.53 32.72 3.39
C LEU A 29 25.96 34.11 3.71
N LEU A 30 25.32 34.79 2.75
CA LEU A 30 24.66 36.09 2.97
C LEU A 30 23.58 35.99 4.05
N LYS A 31 22.80 34.89 4.06
CA LYS A 31 21.77 34.63 5.08
C LYS A 31 22.37 34.36 6.47
N ILE A 32 23.41 33.52 6.57
CA ILE A 32 24.05 33.19 7.84
C ILE A 32 24.79 34.40 8.43
N CYS A 33 25.49 35.20 7.61
CA CYS A 33 26.17 36.42 8.08
C CYS A 33 25.21 37.51 8.59
N GLY A 34 23.91 37.42 8.31
CA GLY A 34 22.88 38.30 8.89
C GLY A 34 22.35 37.84 10.26
N LEU A 35 22.76 36.67 10.75
CA LEU A 35 22.25 36.03 11.97
C LEU A 35 23.37 35.75 12.98
N SER A 36 23.86 36.81 13.62
CA SER A 36 24.69 36.67 14.83
C SER A 36 23.84 36.12 15.98
N ASP A 37 24.42 35.21 16.77
CA ASP A 37 23.98 34.86 18.13
C ASP A 37 22.59 34.23 18.31
N ALA A 38 22.19 33.36 17.38
CA ALA A 38 21.08 32.42 17.60
C ALA A 38 21.45 30.98 17.20
N LEU A 39 22.41 30.37 17.91
CA LEU A 39 22.41 28.91 18.14
C LEU A 39 21.21 28.56 19.03
N GLY A 40 20.02 28.70 18.45
CA GLY A 40 18.77 28.33 19.07
C GLY A 40 18.84 26.88 19.50
N GLU A 41 18.38 26.58 20.71
CA GLU A 41 18.43 25.27 21.32
C GLU A 41 17.44 24.32 20.58
N SER A 42 17.79 23.93 19.35
CA SER A 42 16.92 23.29 18.35
C SER A 42 17.42 21.87 18.08
N SER A 43 16.90 20.93 18.86
CA SER A 43 17.05 19.50 18.60
C SER A 43 15.70 18.94 18.22
N LYS A 44 15.32 19.03 16.93
CA LYS A 44 14.09 18.39 16.43
C LYS A 44 14.13 16.87 16.68
N HIS A 45 15.32 16.25 16.61
CA HIS A 45 15.55 14.82 16.89
C HIS A 45 16.86 14.59 17.67
N GLN A 46 16.90 13.60 18.58
CA GLN A 46 18.13 13.17 19.32
C GLN A 46 18.83 12.04 18.56
N SER A 47 18.06 11.22 17.86
CA SER A 47 18.50 10.01 17.16
C SER A 47 19.51 10.30 16.05
N THR A 48 19.60 11.55 15.58
CA THR A 48 20.53 11.99 14.54
C THR A 48 21.68 12.85 15.07
N ALA A 49 21.72 13.14 16.38
CA ALA A 49 22.69 14.09 16.97
C ALA A 49 24.15 13.58 17.00
N GLU A 50 24.38 12.28 16.80
CA GLU A 50 25.74 11.71 16.63
C GLU A 50 26.29 11.89 15.19
N VAL A 51 25.42 12.32 14.25
CA VAL A 51 25.74 12.46 12.81
C VAL A 51 25.58 13.91 12.33
N PHE A 52 24.54 14.61 12.81
CA PHE A 52 24.19 15.97 12.38
C PHE A 52 24.46 17.00 13.49
N PRO A 53 24.94 18.22 13.14
CA PRO A 53 25.23 18.70 11.79
C PRO A 53 26.48 18.06 11.20
N LEU A 54 26.46 17.84 9.89
CA LEU A 54 27.59 17.40 9.08
C LEU A 54 28.59 18.55 8.85
N PRO A 55 29.91 18.26 8.81
CA PRO A 55 30.95 19.24 8.54
C PRO A 55 31.12 19.52 7.05
N ALA A 56 31.98 20.49 6.71
CA ALA A 56 32.43 20.70 5.33
C ALA A 56 33.16 19.45 4.78
N LEU A 57 33.12 19.28 3.46
CA LEU A 57 33.74 18.11 2.80
C LEU A 57 35.27 18.18 2.91
N PRO A 58 35.93 17.07 3.28
CA PRO A 58 37.39 17.04 3.46
C PRO A 58 38.18 16.74 2.17
N TRP A 59 37.53 16.57 1.02
CA TRP A 59 38.17 16.20 -0.25
C TRP A 59 38.15 17.31 -1.30
N GLY A 60 39.14 17.30 -2.19
CA GLY A 60 39.21 18.21 -3.33
C GLY A 60 38.27 17.78 -4.45
N MET A 61 37.19 18.54 -4.66
CA MET A 61 36.31 18.45 -5.84
C MET A 61 36.45 19.72 -6.70
N PRO A 62 36.07 19.67 -8.00
CA PRO A 62 35.96 20.86 -8.84
C PRO A 62 35.13 21.96 -8.16
N PRO A 63 35.47 23.25 -8.27
CA PRO A 63 34.84 24.31 -7.48
C PRO A 63 33.30 24.36 -7.55
N GLY A 64 32.71 24.21 -8.73
CA GLY A 64 31.25 24.23 -8.90
C GLY A 64 30.54 23.02 -8.28
N GLU A 65 31.16 21.83 -8.34
CA GLU A 65 30.64 20.61 -7.69
C GLU A 65 30.78 20.69 -6.18
N ARG A 66 31.94 21.18 -5.70
CA ARG A 66 32.21 21.43 -4.28
C ARG A 66 31.19 22.39 -3.66
N ASP A 67 30.91 23.51 -4.34
CA ASP A 67 29.98 24.52 -3.84
C ASP A 67 28.54 23.99 -3.76
N TRP A 68 28.12 23.17 -4.74
CA TRP A 68 26.83 22.49 -4.69
C TRP A 68 26.75 21.47 -3.56
N MET A 69 27.80 20.66 -3.40
CA MET A 69 27.84 19.66 -2.34
C MET A 69 27.84 20.32 -0.96
N GLU A 70 28.51 21.47 -0.77
CA GLU A 70 28.40 22.25 0.47
C GLU A 70 26.94 22.68 0.72
N ALA A 71 26.23 23.16 -0.31
CA ALA A 71 24.82 23.51 -0.19
C ALA A 71 23.94 22.28 0.16
N ALA A 72 24.21 21.12 -0.43
CA ALA A 72 23.50 19.87 -0.14
C ALA A 72 23.71 19.40 1.30
N VAL A 73 24.96 19.43 1.79
CA VAL A 73 25.28 19.12 3.20
C VAL A 73 24.53 20.06 4.15
N ARG A 74 24.49 21.37 3.86
CA ARG A 74 23.72 22.34 4.65
C ARG A 74 22.21 22.06 4.62
N ALA A 75 21.65 21.65 3.48
CA ALA A 75 20.25 21.27 3.36
C ALA A 75 19.92 20.01 4.20
N LEU A 76 20.80 19.00 4.20
CA LEU A 76 20.64 17.83 5.07
C LEU A 76 20.72 18.19 6.56
N ASN A 77 21.60 19.12 6.94
CA ASN A 77 21.65 19.67 8.30
C ASN A 77 20.34 20.39 8.67
N TRP A 78 19.76 21.17 7.76
CA TRP A 78 18.49 21.85 8.00
C TRP A 78 17.34 20.86 8.18
N LEU A 79 17.26 19.81 7.35
CA LEU A 79 16.25 18.75 7.50
C LEU A 79 16.35 18.00 8.84
N SER A 80 17.58 17.74 9.31
CA SER A 80 17.84 16.92 10.50
C SER A 80 17.75 17.71 11.82
N VAL A 81 18.39 18.87 11.89
CA VAL A 81 18.53 19.69 13.13
C VAL A 81 17.93 21.09 13.04
N GLY A 82 17.42 21.49 11.88
CA GLY A 82 16.78 22.80 11.69
C GLY A 82 17.75 23.97 11.48
N THR A 83 19.01 23.72 11.14
CA THR A 83 20.01 24.76 10.85
C THR A 83 20.80 24.47 9.58
N LEU A 84 21.09 25.52 8.80
CA LEU A 84 21.95 25.50 7.61
C LEU A 84 23.45 25.63 7.96
N ALA A 85 23.81 25.62 9.24
CA ALA A 85 25.18 25.61 9.71
C ALA A 85 25.89 24.27 9.39
N LEU A 86 27.21 24.31 9.26
CA LEU A 86 28.06 23.12 9.20
C LEU A 86 28.58 22.80 10.61
N SER A 87 28.99 21.55 10.85
CA SER A 87 29.65 21.16 12.11
C SER A 87 30.96 21.92 12.33
N GLU A 88 31.24 22.24 13.59
CA GLU A 88 32.54 22.74 14.04
C GLU A 88 33.41 21.58 14.54
N GLY A 89 34.66 21.51 14.08
CA GLY A 89 35.61 20.44 14.43
C GLY A 89 35.79 19.35 13.36
N PRO A 90 36.60 18.32 13.66
CA PRO A 90 36.91 17.24 12.72
C PRO A 90 35.73 16.29 12.54
N ALA A 91 35.51 15.81 11.31
CA ALA A 91 34.45 14.88 10.97
C ALA A 91 34.62 13.52 11.68
N THR A 92 33.55 13.01 12.29
CA THR A 92 33.55 11.65 12.87
C THR A 92 33.58 10.58 11.77
N THR A 93 33.97 9.34 12.09
CA THR A 93 33.99 8.23 11.12
C THR A 93 32.64 8.02 10.44
N VAL A 94 31.52 8.17 11.17
CA VAL A 94 30.17 8.03 10.63
C VAL A 94 29.83 9.19 9.68
N GLN A 95 30.19 10.43 10.04
CA GLN A 95 30.03 11.59 9.17
C GLN A 95 30.87 11.46 7.88
N LEU A 96 32.12 11.00 8.00
CA LEU A 96 32.98 10.71 6.85
C LEU A 96 32.38 9.64 5.93
N SER A 97 31.79 8.59 6.50
CA SER A 97 31.09 7.55 5.73
C SER A 97 29.90 8.14 4.97
N LEU A 98 29.02 8.89 5.66
CA LEU A 98 27.85 9.50 5.02
C LEU A 98 28.25 10.53 3.94
N LEU A 99 29.32 11.29 4.16
CA LEU A 99 29.84 12.23 3.15
C LEU A 99 30.40 11.49 1.91
N ARG A 100 30.95 10.27 2.06
CA ARG A 100 31.38 9.44 0.92
C ARG A 100 30.17 8.97 0.12
N GLU A 101 29.21 8.36 0.81
CA GLU A 101 27.93 7.93 0.20
C GLU A 101 27.22 9.09 -0.52
N LEU A 102 27.27 10.31 0.06
CA LEU A 102 26.72 11.50 -0.57
C LEU A 102 27.50 11.90 -1.84
N CYS A 103 28.84 11.87 -1.81
CA CYS A 103 29.64 12.11 -3.02
C CYS A 103 29.40 11.06 -4.12
N GLU A 104 29.22 9.80 -3.74
CA GLU A 104 28.89 8.72 -4.68
C GLU A 104 27.46 8.84 -5.21
N SER A 105 26.50 9.26 -4.39
CA SER A 105 25.13 9.54 -4.83
C SER A 105 25.03 10.72 -5.81
N PHE A 106 26.04 11.60 -5.84
CA PHE A 106 26.14 12.76 -6.72
C PHE A 106 26.91 12.47 -8.03
N ARG A 107 27.19 11.20 -8.39
CA ARG A 107 27.77 10.82 -9.70
C ARG A 107 27.02 11.44 -10.90
N SER A 108 25.72 11.70 -10.77
CA SER A 108 24.86 12.36 -11.75
C SER A 108 25.09 13.88 -11.90
N LEU A 109 25.76 14.55 -10.94
CA LEU A 109 25.91 16.01 -10.92
C LEU A 109 26.72 16.53 -12.11
N SER A 110 27.74 15.80 -12.57
CA SER A 110 28.53 16.20 -13.74
C SER A 110 27.68 16.18 -15.03
N LYS A 111 26.92 15.10 -15.25
CA LYS A 111 25.93 15.00 -16.34
C LYS A 111 24.90 16.13 -16.25
N LEU A 112 24.31 16.36 -15.07
CA LEU A 112 23.29 17.38 -14.87
C LEU A 112 23.84 18.82 -14.99
N GLY A 113 25.05 19.05 -14.49
CA GLY A 113 25.73 20.34 -14.48
C GLY A 113 26.09 20.87 -15.86
N SER A 114 26.20 19.96 -16.85
CA SER A 114 26.40 20.29 -18.27
C SER A 114 25.15 20.89 -18.95
N ALA A 115 23.96 20.74 -18.35
CA ALA A 115 22.73 21.35 -18.85
C ALA A 115 22.81 22.87 -18.85
N VAL A 116 22.03 23.54 -19.70
CA VAL A 116 22.09 25.01 -19.86
C VAL A 116 20.73 25.63 -19.54
N PHE A 117 20.72 26.70 -18.74
CA PHE A 117 19.54 27.53 -18.54
C PHE A 117 19.26 28.34 -19.82
N ALA A 118 18.06 28.16 -20.41
CA ALA A 118 17.69 28.81 -21.67
C ALA A 118 17.78 30.34 -21.64
N ASP A 119 18.30 30.96 -22.69
CA ASP A 119 18.55 32.42 -22.73
C ASP A 119 17.30 33.31 -22.76
N VAL A 120 16.11 32.70 -22.88
CA VAL A 120 14.83 33.43 -22.87
C VAL A 120 14.48 33.85 -21.43
N PRO A 121 14.08 35.11 -21.14
CA PRO A 121 13.74 35.57 -19.79
C PRO A 121 12.63 34.74 -19.11
N ILE A 122 12.70 34.56 -17.79
CA ILE A 122 11.78 33.70 -17.04
C ILE A 122 10.31 34.19 -17.07
N GLU A 123 10.09 35.49 -17.30
CA GLU A 123 8.76 36.07 -17.52
C GLU A 123 8.04 35.48 -18.73
N SER A 124 8.77 35.03 -19.75
CA SER A 124 8.18 34.37 -20.91
C SER A 124 7.56 33.01 -20.53
N TYR A 125 8.23 32.25 -19.66
CA TYR A 125 7.74 31.00 -19.12
C TYR A 125 6.49 31.23 -18.26
N TRP A 126 6.53 32.21 -17.34
CA TRP A 126 5.37 32.58 -16.53
C TRP A 126 4.15 33.08 -17.34
N ARG A 127 4.35 33.57 -18.57
CA ARG A 127 3.26 33.99 -19.48
C ARG A 127 2.76 32.86 -20.38
N SER A 128 3.64 31.99 -20.85
CA SER A 128 3.32 30.92 -21.82
C SER A 128 2.48 29.76 -21.26
N LYS A 129 2.42 29.63 -19.93
CA LYS A 129 1.68 28.59 -19.22
C LYS A 129 0.54 29.15 -18.38
N GLY A 130 -0.53 28.40 -18.24
CA GLY A 130 -1.57 28.57 -17.24
C GLY A 130 -1.44 27.55 -16.11
N VAL A 131 -2.31 27.66 -15.12
CA VAL A 131 -2.50 26.65 -14.08
C VAL A 131 -3.98 26.26 -14.05
N ASN A 132 -4.28 24.96 -14.00
CA ASN A 132 -5.65 24.46 -13.98
C ASN A 132 -6.27 24.48 -12.56
N ALA A 133 -7.51 24.02 -12.42
CA ALA A 133 -8.21 24.00 -11.13
C ALA A 133 -7.58 23.08 -10.06
N TYR A 134 -6.71 22.14 -10.48
CA TYR A 134 -5.98 21.22 -9.60
C TYR A 134 -4.56 21.73 -9.24
N GLY A 135 -4.13 22.87 -9.78
CA GLY A 135 -2.78 23.41 -9.56
C GLY A 135 -1.74 22.96 -10.60
N GLU A 136 -2.14 22.26 -11.66
CA GLU A 136 -1.21 21.71 -12.65
C GLU A 136 -0.87 22.70 -13.78
N GLU A 137 0.37 22.64 -14.27
CA GLU A 137 0.86 23.45 -15.40
C GLU A 137 0.18 23.04 -16.72
N ILE A 138 -0.51 23.99 -17.37
CA ILE A 138 -1.16 23.77 -18.68
C ILE A 138 -0.67 24.79 -19.73
N HIS A 139 -0.78 24.45 -21.01
CA HIS A 139 -0.56 25.43 -22.08
C HIS A 139 -1.75 26.39 -22.20
N CYS A 140 -1.48 27.65 -22.57
CA CYS A 140 -2.55 28.60 -22.90
C CYS A 140 -3.24 28.21 -24.22
N ALA A 141 -4.57 28.33 -24.25
CA ALA A 141 -5.37 28.16 -25.46
C ALA A 141 -5.14 29.33 -26.42
N LEU A 142 -4.86 29.01 -27.69
CA LEU A 142 -4.62 29.99 -28.75
C LEU A 142 -5.70 29.92 -29.83
N SER A 143 -5.93 31.06 -30.49
CA SER A 143 -6.67 31.09 -31.75
C SER A 143 -5.83 30.50 -32.88
N PHE A 144 -6.47 29.92 -33.90
CA PHE A 144 -5.78 29.26 -35.00
C PHE A 144 -6.49 29.46 -36.36
N LYS A 145 -5.71 29.31 -37.43
CA LYS A 145 -6.19 29.11 -38.82
C LYS A 145 -5.77 27.74 -39.33
N TRP A 146 -6.25 27.33 -40.50
CA TRP A 146 -6.00 25.99 -41.06
C TRP A 146 -4.49 25.62 -41.10
N ALA A 147 -3.66 26.53 -41.61
CA ALA A 147 -2.21 26.35 -41.71
C ALA A 147 -1.49 26.09 -40.36
N ASN A 148 -2.09 26.48 -39.22
CA ASN A 148 -1.52 26.13 -37.92
C ASN A 148 -1.69 24.64 -37.58
N ILE A 149 -2.78 24.01 -38.02
CA ILE A 149 -3.18 22.68 -37.56
C ILE A 149 -2.94 21.56 -38.58
N GLU A 150 -2.82 21.88 -39.87
CA GLU A 150 -2.80 20.87 -40.95
C GLU A 150 -1.62 19.88 -40.91
N HIS A 151 -0.48 20.31 -40.36
CA HIS A 151 0.70 19.47 -40.10
C HIS A 151 0.63 18.69 -38.77
N SER A 152 -0.30 19.05 -37.88
CA SER A 152 -0.54 18.33 -36.62
C SER A 152 -1.53 17.17 -36.78
N LEU A 153 -2.40 17.24 -37.79
CA LEU A 153 -3.45 16.27 -38.08
C LEU A 153 -2.95 15.12 -38.98
N PRO A 154 -3.50 13.91 -38.85
CA PRO A 154 -3.22 12.81 -39.79
C PRO A 154 -3.65 13.16 -41.22
N ARG A 155 -3.12 12.42 -42.20
CA ARG A 155 -3.59 12.50 -43.59
C ARG A 155 -5.00 11.90 -43.71
N ARG A 156 -5.68 12.21 -44.81
CA ARG A 156 -7.09 11.84 -45.07
C ARG A 156 -7.34 10.33 -45.04
N GLU A 157 -6.33 9.53 -45.36
CA GLU A 157 -6.41 8.06 -45.37
C GLU A 157 -6.37 7.47 -43.96
N LEU A 158 -5.62 8.10 -43.05
CA LEU A 158 -5.38 7.62 -41.68
C LEU A 158 -6.37 8.18 -40.65
N ALA A 159 -7.03 9.29 -40.96
CA ALA A 159 -7.98 9.95 -40.08
C ALA A 159 -9.24 9.08 -39.89
N GLY A 160 -9.44 8.57 -38.67
CA GLY A 160 -10.51 7.64 -38.36
C GLY A 160 -10.40 6.27 -39.03
N ALA A 161 -9.21 5.84 -39.44
CA ALA A 161 -8.96 4.55 -40.08
C ALA A 161 -9.10 3.36 -39.10
N LEU A 162 -8.66 3.53 -37.86
CA LEU A 162 -8.72 2.50 -36.82
C LEU A 162 -10.17 2.36 -36.31
N ASP A 163 -10.81 1.23 -36.56
CA ASP A 163 -12.10 0.88 -35.97
C ASP A 163 -11.94 0.60 -34.46
N GLY A 164 -12.21 1.63 -33.65
CA GLY A 164 -12.15 1.50 -32.21
C GLY A 164 -13.13 0.47 -31.64
N ALA A 165 -14.30 0.26 -32.24
CA ALA A 165 -15.27 -0.73 -31.75
C ALA A 165 -14.87 -2.16 -32.14
N GLY A 166 -14.21 -2.34 -33.28
CA GLY A 166 -13.62 -3.60 -33.72
C GLY A 166 -12.48 -4.09 -32.83
N VAL A 167 -11.58 -3.18 -32.42
CA VAL A 167 -10.38 -3.47 -31.60
C VAL A 167 -10.69 -3.52 -30.08
N SER A 168 -11.78 -2.93 -29.63
CA SER A 168 -12.19 -2.95 -28.22
C SER A 168 -12.86 -4.26 -27.79
N THR A 169 -12.81 -4.53 -26.48
CA THR A 169 -13.51 -5.64 -25.80
C THR A 169 -14.38 -5.10 -24.65
N GLY A 170 -15.25 -5.96 -24.11
CA GLY A 170 -16.10 -5.67 -22.94
C GLY A 170 -16.88 -4.34 -23.01
N GLY A 171 -16.92 -3.63 -21.89
CA GLY A 171 -17.64 -2.36 -21.75
C GLY A 171 -17.04 -1.19 -22.53
N ILE A 172 -15.77 -1.26 -22.97
CA ILE A 172 -15.20 -0.25 -23.88
C ILE A 172 -15.81 -0.40 -25.28
N LYS A 173 -16.00 -1.64 -25.75
CA LYS A 173 -16.71 -1.92 -27.01
C LYS A 173 -18.17 -1.49 -26.96
N ASP A 174 -18.86 -1.79 -25.85
CA ASP A 174 -20.24 -1.33 -25.66
C ASP A 174 -20.31 0.21 -25.60
N PHE A 175 -19.40 0.88 -24.88
CA PHE A 175 -19.34 2.34 -24.84
C PHE A 175 -19.17 2.99 -26.21
N LEU A 176 -18.27 2.46 -27.04
CA LEU A 176 -18.05 2.96 -28.41
C LEU A 176 -19.24 2.69 -29.34
N SER A 177 -20.01 1.63 -29.10
CA SER A 177 -21.19 1.27 -29.89
C SER A 177 -22.46 2.00 -29.44
N ASN A 178 -22.64 2.15 -28.13
CA ASN A 178 -23.86 2.57 -27.44
C ASN A 178 -23.67 3.81 -26.53
N PRO A 179 -23.00 4.89 -26.96
CA PRO A 179 -22.56 5.99 -26.07
C PRO A 179 -23.69 6.69 -25.33
N ARG A 180 -24.92 6.67 -25.88
CA ARG A 180 -26.10 7.29 -25.25
C ARG A 180 -26.49 6.64 -23.93
N GLN A 181 -26.13 5.37 -23.69
CA GLN A 181 -26.40 4.67 -22.42
C GLN A 181 -25.55 5.22 -21.25
N TYR A 182 -24.39 5.79 -21.57
CA TYR A 182 -23.41 6.35 -20.63
C TYR A 182 -23.62 7.84 -20.35
N LEU A 183 -24.73 8.41 -20.82
CA LEU A 183 -25.18 9.73 -20.43
C LEU A 183 -25.89 9.65 -19.07
N LYS A 184 -25.54 10.56 -18.16
CA LYS A 184 -26.23 10.78 -16.88
C LYS A 184 -27.75 10.89 -17.04
N PRO A 185 -28.56 10.55 -16.03
CA PRO A 185 -30.03 10.64 -16.14
C PRO A 185 -30.49 12.04 -16.55
N ALA A 186 -31.49 12.13 -17.44
CA ALA A 186 -31.92 13.41 -18.02
C ALA A 186 -32.29 14.47 -16.96
N ALA A 187 -32.84 14.05 -15.82
CA ALA A 187 -33.22 14.92 -14.71
C ALA A 187 -32.05 15.66 -14.02
N VAL A 188 -30.81 15.16 -14.13
CA VAL A 188 -29.61 15.80 -13.54
C VAL A 188 -28.70 16.46 -14.57
N ARG A 189 -29.08 16.45 -15.86
CA ARG A 189 -28.32 17.11 -16.93
C ARG A 189 -28.49 18.62 -16.82
N THR A 190 -27.40 19.34 -16.62
CA THR A 190 -27.37 20.82 -16.66
C THR A 190 -26.79 21.29 -17.98
N TRP A 191 -27.42 22.30 -18.59
CA TRP A 191 -26.89 22.91 -19.81
C TRP A 191 -25.76 23.89 -19.46
N MET A 192 -24.59 23.69 -20.06
CA MET A 192 -23.47 24.61 -20.01
C MET A 192 -23.45 25.51 -21.26
N LYS A 193 -23.10 26.79 -21.09
CA LYS A 193 -22.85 27.70 -22.22
C LYS A 193 -21.69 27.17 -23.08
N PRO A 194 -21.88 26.99 -24.40
CA PRO A 194 -20.83 26.55 -25.31
C PRO A 194 -19.55 27.39 -25.19
N PRO A 195 -18.36 26.75 -25.11
CA PRO A 195 -17.09 27.45 -25.22
C PRO A 195 -16.86 27.95 -26.65
N ARG A 196 -15.87 28.82 -26.83
CA ARG A 196 -15.63 29.48 -28.12
C ARG A 196 -14.95 28.52 -29.12
N VAL A 197 -15.34 28.65 -30.38
CA VAL A 197 -14.50 28.24 -31.53
C VAL A 197 -13.52 29.39 -31.78
N MET A 198 -12.24 29.20 -31.39
CA MET A 198 -11.18 30.21 -31.46
C MET A 198 -10.56 30.30 -32.87
N VAL A 199 -11.41 30.59 -33.85
CA VAL A 199 -11.06 30.84 -35.26
C VAL A 199 -11.69 32.17 -35.65
N SER A 200 -11.04 32.98 -36.51
CA SER A 200 -11.61 34.27 -36.96
C SER A 200 -12.87 34.09 -37.82
N ALA A 201 -13.51 35.17 -38.28
CA ALA A 201 -14.55 35.11 -39.30
C ALA A 201 -14.00 34.66 -40.66
N GLU A 202 -12.83 35.18 -41.01
CA GLU A 202 -12.16 35.04 -42.31
C GLU A 202 -11.54 33.65 -42.49
N ASP A 203 -10.92 33.09 -41.45
CA ASP A 203 -10.25 31.78 -41.50
C ASP A 203 -11.23 30.58 -41.40
N TRP A 204 -12.47 30.81 -40.94
CA TRP A 204 -13.42 29.73 -40.63
C TRP A 204 -13.79 28.85 -41.84
N PRO A 205 -14.09 29.37 -43.04
CA PRO A 205 -14.39 28.53 -44.20
C PRO A 205 -13.24 27.57 -44.56
N GLN A 206 -11.98 28.03 -44.48
CA GLN A 206 -10.81 27.19 -44.76
C GLN A 206 -10.64 26.09 -43.70
N VAL A 207 -10.85 26.43 -42.41
CA VAL A 207 -10.80 25.44 -41.33
C VAL A 207 -11.91 24.39 -41.47
N VAL A 208 -13.13 24.79 -41.83
CA VAL A 208 -14.24 23.84 -42.09
C VAL A 208 -13.89 22.93 -43.26
N ALA A 209 -13.49 23.49 -44.41
CA ALA A 209 -13.14 22.70 -45.59
C ALA A 209 -12.01 21.70 -45.31
N GLY A 210 -10.94 22.12 -44.63
CA GLY A 210 -9.81 21.25 -44.29
C GLY A 210 -10.15 20.14 -43.30
N LEU A 211 -11.00 20.40 -42.28
CA LEU A 211 -11.43 19.37 -41.33
C LEU A 211 -12.35 18.32 -41.95
N LEU A 212 -13.18 18.72 -42.92
CA LEU A 212 -14.02 17.82 -43.72
C LEU A 212 -13.17 17.01 -44.72
N ASP A 213 -12.24 17.65 -45.43
CA ASP A 213 -11.33 16.97 -46.36
C ASP A 213 -10.46 15.92 -45.65
N ARG A 214 -9.87 16.27 -44.50
CA ARG A 214 -9.10 15.34 -43.67
C ARG A 214 -9.97 14.34 -42.91
N ARG A 215 -11.30 14.30 -43.07
CA ARG A 215 -12.23 13.39 -42.36
C ARG A 215 -12.12 13.43 -40.82
N ILE A 216 -11.68 14.55 -40.25
CA ILE A 216 -11.63 14.75 -38.79
C ILE A 216 -13.03 15.08 -38.26
N CYS A 217 -13.81 15.83 -39.03
CA CYS A 217 -15.18 16.19 -38.73
C CYS A 217 -16.13 15.75 -39.86
N ASP A 218 -17.39 15.56 -39.50
CA ASP A 218 -18.53 15.52 -40.41
C ASP A 218 -19.43 16.75 -40.17
N ILE A 219 -20.43 16.94 -41.04
CA ILE A 219 -21.49 17.95 -40.83
C ILE A 219 -22.68 17.29 -40.11
N ILE A 220 -23.35 18.04 -39.22
CA ILE A 220 -24.63 17.66 -38.64
C ILE A 220 -25.62 18.84 -38.60
N PRO A 221 -26.91 18.64 -38.94
CA PRO A 221 -27.95 19.65 -38.74
C PRO A 221 -28.18 19.93 -37.25
N LEU A 222 -28.42 21.19 -36.90
CA LEU A 222 -28.51 21.60 -35.50
C LEU A 222 -29.66 20.91 -34.76
N SER A 223 -30.77 20.60 -35.45
CA SER A 223 -31.90 19.82 -34.90
C SER A 223 -31.52 18.44 -34.36
N GLN A 224 -30.49 17.81 -34.92
CA GLN A 224 -30.09 16.44 -34.59
C GLN A 224 -29.09 16.35 -33.41
N VAL A 225 -28.51 17.49 -33.00
CA VAL A 225 -27.59 17.57 -31.86
C VAL A 225 -28.32 17.27 -30.55
N ILE A 226 -27.63 16.73 -29.54
CA ILE A 226 -28.24 16.53 -28.22
C ILE A 226 -28.62 17.87 -27.57
N HIS A 227 -29.85 17.96 -27.06
CA HIS A 227 -30.39 19.14 -26.39
C HIS A 227 -30.59 18.91 -24.89
N VAL A 228 -30.35 19.95 -24.08
CA VAL A 228 -30.67 20.00 -22.65
C VAL A 228 -31.45 21.27 -22.37
N GLY A 229 -32.66 21.15 -21.81
CA GLY A 229 -33.55 22.30 -21.58
C GLY A 229 -33.93 23.05 -22.87
N GLY A 230 -34.09 22.32 -23.98
CA GLY A 230 -34.40 22.89 -25.30
C GLY A 230 -33.24 23.63 -25.98
N LYS A 231 -32.01 23.57 -25.43
CA LYS A 231 -30.83 24.21 -26.02
C LYS A 231 -29.81 23.16 -26.47
N PRO A 232 -29.16 23.32 -27.65
CA PRO A 232 -28.16 22.38 -28.13
C PRO A 232 -26.91 22.41 -27.24
N VAL A 233 -26.30 21.24 -27.07
CA VAL A 233 -25.02 21.07 -26.37
C VAL A 233 -23.92 21.09 -27.42
N LEU A 234 -23.06 22.10 -27.36
CA LEU A 234 -22.04 22.35 -28.39
C LEU A 234 -20.68 22.62 -27.72
N GLY A 235 -19.63 21.98 -28.23
CA GLY A 235 -18.25 22.19 -27.81
C GLY A 235 -17.58 23.39 -28.51
N GLY A 236 -16.29 23.59 -28.24
CA GLY A 236 -15.46 24.63 -28.84
C GLY A 236 -14.21 24.03 -29.50
N LEU A 237 -13.39 24.89 -30.10
CA LEU A 237 -12.14 24.49 -30.76
C LEU A 237 -11.06 25.52 -30.44
N PHE A 238 -9.85 25.08 -30.11
CA PHE A 238 -8.69 25.96 -29.93
C PHE A 238 -7.38 25.25 -30.27
N GLY A 239 -6.30 26.01 -30.44
CA GLY A 239 -4.96 25.49 -30.70
C GLY A 239 -4.06 25.47 -29.46
N VAL A 240 -3.18 24.49 -29.36
CA VAL A 240 -2.11 24.41 -28.33
C VAL A 240 -0.74 24.24 -29.01
N PRO A 241 0.29 25.03 -28.64
CA PRO A 241 1.61 24.94 -29.27
C PRO A 241 2.22 23.53 -29.27
N LYS A 242 2.78 23.13 -30.41
CA LYS A 242 3.62 21.92 -30.55
C LYS A 242 5.13 22.23 -30.42
N ASN A 243 5.49 23.52 -30.30
CA ASN A 243 6.87 24.03 -30.35
C ASN A 243 7.61 23.67 -31.66
N GLU A 244 6.86 23.64 -32.77
CA GLU A 244 7.32 23.37 -34.13
C GLU A 244 6.83 24.51 -35.03
N VAL A 245 7.62 24.89 -36.04
CA VAL A 245 7.29 25.94 -37.01
C VAL A 245 7.53 25.37 -38.40
N VAL A 246 6.55 25.48 -39.29
CA VAL A 246 6.63 25.05 -40.69
C VAL A 246 6.29 26.26 -41.56
N GLU A 247 7.15 26.59 -42.52
CA GLU A 247 6.96 27.74 -43.43
C GLU A 247 6.68 29.08 -42.72
N GLY A 248 7.28 29.28 -41.54
CA GLY A 248 7.07 30.46 -40.69
C GLY A 248 5.76 30.46 -39.89
N VAL A 249 4.90 29.45 -40.07
CA VAL A 249 3.66 29.27 -39.32
C VAL A 249 3.89 28.36 -38.10
N PRO A 250 3.53 28.77 -36.87
CA PRO A 250 3.65 27.90 -35.71
C PRO A 250 2.62 26.78 -35.77
N VAL A 251 3.08 25.54 -35.59
CA VAL A 251 2.25 24.35 -35.57
C VAL A 251 1.55 24.23 -34.21
N LEU A 252 0.23 24.14 -34.26
CA LEU A 252 -0.65 23.97 -33.10
C LEU A 252 -1.32 22.60 -33.19
N ARG A 253 -1.43 21.90 -32.06
CA ARG A 253 -2.38 20.79 -31.90
C ARG A 253 -3.78 21.37 -31.82
N LEU A 254 -4.72 20.84 -32.61
CA LEU A 254 -6.14 21.10 -32.42
C LEU A 254 -6.60 20.51 -31.08
N ILE A 255 -7.44 21.22 -30.33
CA ILE A 255 -8.10 20.72 -29.12
C ILE A 255 -9.60 20.99 -29.24
N MET A 256 -10.40 19.98 -28.89
CA MET A 256 -11.86 19.99 -28.94
C MET A 256 -12.40 20.23 -27.53
N ASP A 257 -12.84 21.45 -27.25
CA ASP A 257 -13.33 21.87 -25.93
C ASP A 257 -14.74 21.30 -25.68
N LEU A 258 -14.77 20.08 -25.16
CA LEU A 258 -15.97 19.28 -24.96
C LEU A 258 -16.48 19.33 -23.52
N ARG A 259 -16.09 20.35 -22.73
CA ARG A 259 -16.59 20.57 -21.36
C ARG A 259 -18.13 20.46 -21.23
N PRO A 260 -18.96 20.99 -22.15
CA PRO A 260 -20.41 20.86 -22.05
C PRO A 260 -20.92 19.42 -22.15
N ILE A 261 -20.38 18.60 -23.06
CA ILE A 261 -20.79 17.19 -23.20
C ILE A 261 -20.15 16.30 -22.13
N ASN A 262 -18.90 16.58 -21.72
CA ASN A 262 -18.22 15.89 -20.62
C ASN A 262 -19.00 15.96 -19.30
N GLN A 263 -19.72 17.06 -19.04
CA GLN A 263 -20.59 17.15 -17.87
C GLN A 263 -21.77 16.17 -17.90
N LEU A 264 -22.23 15.78 -19.09
CA LEU A 264 -23.39 14.91 -19.29
C LEU A 264 -23.04 13.42 -19.30
N PHE A 265 -21.77 13.05 -19.50
CA PHE A 265 -21.30 11.66 -19.48
C PHE A 265 -20.90 11.19 -18.09
N GLU A 266 -21.05 9.89 -17.84
CA GLU A 266 -20.32 9.18 -16.78
C GLU A 266 -18.86 8.98 -17.20
N SER A 267 -17.95 8.98 -16.22
CA SER A 267 -16.53 8.71 -16.47
C SER A 267 -16.30 7.19 -16.48
N ILE A 268 -15.74 6.66 -17.56
CA ILE A 268 -15.34 5.25 -17.64
C ILE A 268 -13.89 5.14 -17.22
N THR A 269 -13.62 4.29 -16.22
CA THR A 269 -12.26 4.05 -15.74
C THR A 269 -11.52 3.12 -16.68
N GLY A 270 -12.09 1.94 -16.99
CA GLY A 270 -11.43 0.93 -17.81
C GLY A 270 -9.97 0.73 -17.43
N ASP A 271 -9.09 0.74 -18.44
CA ASP A 271 -7.67 0.47 -18.26
C ASP A 271 -6.87 1.66 -17.64
N LEU A 272 -7.51 2.76 -17.21
CA LEU A 272 -6.80 3.87 -16.54
C LEU A 272 -6.05 3.46 -15.26
N GLN A 273 -6.50 2.41 -14.58
CA GLN A 273 -5.78 1.89 -13.40
C GLN A 273 -4.50 1.13 -13.76
N THR A 274 -4.38 0.62 -14.99
CA THR A 274 -3.17 -0.07 -15.46
C THR A 274 -2.02 0.88 -15.77
N LEU A 275 -2.32 2.14 -16.13
CA LEU A 275 -1.37 3.15 -16.60
C LEU A 275 -0.09 3.19 -15.72
N PRO A 276 1.07 2.78 -16.24
CA PRO A 276 2.28 2.64 -15.43
C PRO A 276 2.82 3.99 -14.96
N MET A 277 3.54 3.94 -13.85
CA MET A 277 4.35 5.05 -13.36
C MET A 277 5.82 4.71 -13.45
N LEU A 278 6.66 5.65 -13.89
CA LEU A 278 8.11 5.46 -13.97
C LEU A 278 8.73 5.03 -12.63
N SER A 279 8.18 5.50 -11.51
CA SER A 279 8.55 5.09 -10.15
C SER A 279 8.32 3.61 -9.83
N GLN A 280 7.58 2.86 -10.65
CA GLN A 280 7.47 1.41 -10.48
C GLN A 280 8.76 0.67 -10.82
N LEU A 281 9.77 1.35 -11.38
CA LEU A 281 11.10 0.78 -11.61
C LEU A 281 12.04 0.90 -10.39
N PHE A 282 11.63 1.51 -9.27
CA PHE A 282 12.45 1.48 -8.05
C PHE A 282 12.87 0.06 -7.59
N PRO A 283 12.07 -1.01 -7.79
CA PRO A 283 12.47 -2.39 -7.49
C PRO A 283 13.26 -3.10 -8.62
N LEU A 284 13.64 -2.42 -9.69
CA LEU A 284 14.39 -3.04 -10.79
C LEU A 284 15.90 -3.03 -10.48
N GLU A 285 16.45 -4.19 -10.10
CA GLU A 285 17.90 -4.37 -9.95
C GLU A 285 18.54 -4.81 -11.29
N ILE A 286 19.74 -4.27 -11.55
CA ILE A 286 20.64 -4.62 -12.66
C ILE A 286 21.98 -5.04 -12.08
N HIS A 287 22.38 -6.30 -12.29
CA HIS A 287 23.65 -6.79 -11.76
C HIS A 287 24.87 -6.21 -12.53
N PRO A 288 26.09 -6.20 -11.97
CA PRO A 288 27.27 -5.54 -12.58
C PRO A 288 27.70 -6.07 -13.96
N HIS A 289 27.23 -7.25 -14.36
CA HIS A 289 27.50 -7.89 -15.65
C HIS A 289 26.32 -7.77 -16.64
N GLU A 290 25.24 -7.09 -16.23
CA GLU A 290 24.05 -6.83 -17.02
C GLU A 290 23.94 -5.35 -17.38
N ASP A 291 23.34 -5.08 -18.54
CA ASP A 291 22.85 -3.76 -18.94
C ASP A 291 21.37 -3.88 -19.37
N ILE A 292 20.65 -2.76 -19.40
CA ILE A 292 19.28 -2.68 -19.96
C ILE A 292 19.31 -2.14 -21.38
N LEU A 293 18.66 -2.85 -22.30
CA LEU A 293 18.25 -2.31 -23.60
C LEU A 293 16.82 -1.76 -23.52
N VAL A 294 16.62 -0.55 -24.03
CA VAL A 294 15.32 0.10 -24.15
C VAL A 294 14.90 0.11 -25.62
N SER A 295 13.69 -0.38 -25.91
CA SER A 295 13.01 -0.17 -27.19
C SER A 295 11.68 0.52 -26.97
N SER A 296 11.31 1.47 -27.83
CA SER A 296 10.08 2.25 -27.69
C SER A 296 9.42 2.50 -29.04
N GLU A 297 8.10 2.46 -29.08
CA GLU A 297 7.28 2.84 -30.23
C GLU A 297 6.22 3.87 -29.81
N ASP A 298 5.81 4.73 -30.74
CA ASP A 298 4.95 5.89 -30.50
C ASP A 298 3.93 6.01 -31.63
N ILE A 299 2.63 5.99 -31.31
CA ILE A 299 1.55 6.08 -32.30
C ILE A 299 1.31 7.54 -32.71
N LYS A 300 1.45 7.83 -33.99
CA LYS A 300 1.27 9.17 -34.53
C LYS A 300 -0.21 9.57 -34.50
N ALA A 301 -0.53 10.55 -33.64
CA ALA A 301 -1.86 11.16 -33.54
C ALA A 301 -2.98 10.17 -33.15
N MET A 302 -2.68 9.26 -32.22
CA MET A 302 -3.55 8.19 -31.68
C MET A 302 -5.06 8.55 -31.58
N PHE A 303 -5.42 9.69 -30.99
CA PHE A 303 -6.83 10.10 -30.88
C PHE A 303 -7.51 10.32 -32.24
N TYR A 304 -6.81 10.86 -33.23
CA TYR A 304 -7.39 11.18 -34.54
C TYR A 304 -7.40 10.03 -35.54
N ILE A 305 -6.67 8.94 -35.29
CA ILE A 305 -6.75 7.73 -36.11
C ILE A 305 -7.93 6.84 -35.68
N VAL A 306 -8.42 6.95 -34.44
CA VAL A 306 -9.59 6.21 -33.95
C VAL A 306 -10.87 6.80 -34.54
N GLY A 307 -11.54 6.02 -35.39
CA GLY A 307 -12.85 6.35 -35.95
C GLY A 307 -13.98 6.12 -34.95
N LEU A 308 -15.02 6.96 -35.01
CA LEU A 308 -16.25 6.80 -34.23
C LEU A 308 -17.46 6.53 -35.15
N GLY A 309 -18.34 5.64 -34.71
CA GLY A 309 -19.59 5.33 -35.40
C GLY A 309 -20.59 6.50 -35.39
N GLU A 310 -21.58 6.46 -36.29
CA GLU A 310 -22.53 7.57 -36.47
C GLU A 310 -23.32 7.95 -35.21
N CYS A 311 -23.51 7.00 -34.28
CA CYS A 311 -24.16 7.22 -32.99
C CYS A 311 -23.51 8.34 -32.14
N TRP A 312 -22.24 8.68 -32.41
CA TRP A 312 -21.50 9.77 -31.78
C TRP A 312 -21.74 11.15 -32.38
N ARG A 313 -22.14 11.25 -33.66
CA ARG A 313 -22.30 12.53 -34.39
C ARG A 313 -23.23 13.54 -33.66
N PRO A 314 -24.35 13.12 -33.04
CA PRO A 314 -25.20 14.00 -32.22
C PRO A 314 -24.58 14.53 -30.92
N LEU A 315 -23.48 13.95 -30.45
CA LEU A 315 -22.90 14.19 -29.12
C LEU A 315 -21.65 15.08 -29.18
N LEU A 316 -20.94 15.10 -30.31
CA LEU A 316 -19.62 15.72 -30.47
C LEU A 316 -19.61 16.97 -31.38
N ALA A 317 -20.72 17.71 -31.39
CA ALA A 317 -20.93 18.89 -32.22
C ALA A 317 -20.28 20.18 -31.66
N PHE A 318 -19.93 21.13 -32.54
CA PHE A 318 -19.19 22.36 -32.20
C PHE A 318 -20.01 23.66 -32.37
N GLY A 319 -19.70 24.65 -31.53
CA GLY A 319 -20.48 25.87 -31.32
C GLY A 319 -20.33 26.96 -32.38
N ARG A 320 -20.36 26.58 -33.66
CA ARG A 320 -20.32 27.53 -34.78
C ARG A 320 -20.92 26.95 -36.06
N GLU A 321 -21.78 27.73 -36.70
CA GLU A 321 -22.41 27.37 -37.98
C GLU A 321 -21.38 27.30 -39.12
N ILE A 322 -21.55 26.33 -40.02
CA ILE A 322 -20.72 26.21 -41.23
C ILE A 322 -21.15 27.23 -42.31
N PRO A 323 -20.24 27.61 -43.24
CA PRO A 323 -20.60 28.43 -44.40
C PRO A 323 -21.72 27.80 -45.25
N GLU A 324 -22.62 28.63 -45.79
CA GLU A 324 -23.80 28.16 -46.54
C GLU A 324 -23.45 27.29 -47.75
N HIS A 325 -22.38 27.64 -48.48
CA HIS A 325 -21.89 26.87 -49.64
C HIS A 325 -21.30 25.49 -49.27
N LEU A 326 -21.10 25.19 -47.98
CA LEU A 326 -20.67 23.89 -47.49
C LEU A 326 -21.82 23.09 -46.85
N ARG A 327 -23.05 23.62 -46.76
CA ARG A 327 -24.20 22.85 -46.26
C ARG A 327 -24.54 21.69 -47.22
N PRO A 328 -24.92 20.50 -46.72
CA PRO A 328 -25.36 19.40 -47.57
C PRO A 328 -26.60 19.78 -48.40
N ALA A 329 -26.66 19.30 -49.64
CA ALA A 329 -27.78 19.58 -50.53
C ALA A 329 -29.12 19.12 -49.93
N GLY A 330 -30.14 19.97 -50.01
CA GLY A 330 -31.47 19.72 -49.45
C GLY A 330 -31.65 20.08 -47.98
N ILE A 331 -30.60 20.51 -47.26
CA ILE A 331 -30.69 20.92 -45.85
C ILE A 331 -30.70 22.46 -45.75
N SER A 332 -31.86 23.02 -45.39
CA SER A 332 -32.04 24.47 -45.20
C SER A 332 -31.81 24.95 -43.78
N GLU A 333 -31.79 24.05 -42.78
CA GLU A 333 -31.54 24.41 -41.39
C GLU A 333 -30.05 24.67 -41.10
N PRO A 334 -29.73 25.47 -40.05
CA PRO A 334 -28.35 25.69 -39.62
C PRO A 334 -27.62 24.37 -39.34
N CYS A 335 -26.40 24.27 -39.86
CA CYS A 335 -25.56 23.08 -39.71
C CYS A 335 -24.26 23.43 -38.99
N VAL A 336 -23.73 22.49 -38.21
CA VAL A 336 -22.47 22.64 -37.46
C VAL A 336 -21.53 21.48 -37.77
N LEU A 337 -20.24 21.65 -37.47
CA LEU A 337 -19.29 20.53 -37.47
C LEU A 337 -19.54 19.61 -36.28
N THR A 338 -19.29 18.32 -36.45
CA THR A 338 -19.22 17.32 -35.39
C THR A 338 -18.01 16.41 -35.58
N SER A 339 -17.40 15.92 -34.49
CA SER A 339 -16.23 15.04 -34.59
C SER A 339 -16.60 13.68 -35.19
N ARG A 340 -15.80 13.22 -36.16
CA ARG A 340 -15.85 11.87 -36.73
C ARG A 340 -14.89 10.90 -36.02
N VAL A 341 -13.87 11.46 -35.35
CA VAL A 341 -12.77 10.75 -34.70
C VAL A 341 -12.81 10.96 -33.18
N LEU A 342 -12.06 10.15 -32.42
CA LEU A 342 -11.99 10.27 -30.96
C LEU A 342 -11.41 11.64 -30.54
N PRO A 343 -12.18 12.50 -29.84
CA PRO A 343 -11.73 13.88 -29.60
C PRO A 343 -10.60 13.99 -28.57
N MET A 344 -9.56 14.78 -28.87
CA MET A 344 -8.69 15.34 -27.84
C MET A 344 -9.44 16.41 -27.05
N GLY A 345 -9.89 16.05 -25.84
CA GLY A 345 -10.66 16.90 -24.92
C GLY A 345 -11.98 16.29 -24.43
N PHE A 346 -12.38 15.13 -24.95
CA PHE A 346 -13.49 14.34 -24.41
C PHE A 346 -13.05 13.53 -23.17
N VAL A 347 -13.91 13.44 -22.16
CA VAL A 347 -13.56 12.94 -20.81
C VAL A 347 -13.06 11.49 -20.81
N ASN A 348 -13.63 10.61 -21.64
CA ASN A 348 -13.29 9.19 -21.69
C ASN A 348 -12.24 8.85 -22.77
N SER A 349 -11.70 9.83 -23.51
CA SER A 349 -10.75 9.55 -24.60
C SER A 349 -9.47 8.88 -24.11
N VAL A 350 -8.98 9.23 -22.91
CA VAL A 350 -7.78 8.63 -22.33
C VAL A 350 -8.01 7.16 -22.00
N SER A 351 -9.15 6.82 -21.38
CA SER A 351 -9.55 5.44 -21.06
C SER A 351 -9.70 4.58 -22.32
N VAL A 352 -10.33 5.12 -23.35
CA VAL A 352 -10.49 4.46 -24.65
C VAL A 352 -9.14 4.25 -25.32
N ALA A 353 -8.29 5.27 -25.42
CA ALA A 353 -6.98 5.14 -26.06
C ALA A 353 -6.07 4.12 -25.35
N GLN A 354 -6.04 4.12 -24.02
CA GLN A 354 -5.29 3.13 -23.24
C GLN A 354 -5.79 1.70 -23.50
N ALA A 355 -7.11 1.47 -23.43
CA ALA A 355 -7.68 0.14 -23.65
C ALA A 355 -7.46 -0.36 -25.09
N LEU A 356 -7.61 0.50 -26.09
CA LEU A 356 -7.33 0.18 -27.50
C LEU A 356 -5.87 -0.23 -27.70
N HIS A 357 -4.93 0.57 -27.20
CA HIS A 357 -3.51 0.26 -27.39
C HIS A 357 -3.08 -0.99 -26.61
N ARG A 358 -3.58 -1.19 -25.38
CA ARG A 358 -3.35 -2.44 -24.64
C ARG A 358 -3.89 -3.65 -25.38
N ASN A 359 -5.08 -3.57 -25.99
CA ASN A 359 -5.62 -4.67 -26.81
C ASN A 359 -4.73 -4.97 -28.04
N ILE A 360 -4.23 -3.94 -28.73
CA ILE A 360 -3.30 -4.09 -29.87
C ILE A 360 -1.99 -4.75 -29.42
N VAL A 361 -1.39 -4.28 -28.32
CA VAL A 361 -0.16 -4.86 -27.76
C VAL A 361 -0.38 -6.28 -27.29
N ASN A 362 -1.49 -6.57 -26.61
CA ASN A 362 -1.86 -7.92 -26.15
C ASN A 362 -1.99 -8.91 -27.32
N HIS A 363 -2.54 -8.48 -28.47
CA HIS A 363 -2.57 -9.29 -29.69
C HIS A 363 -1.15 -9.57 -30.22
N ALA A 364 -0.28 -8.56 -30.24
CA ALA A 364 1.11 -8.71 -30.69
C ALA A 364 1.95 -9.62 -29.78
N VAL A 365 1.91 -9.43 -28.45
CA VAL A 365 2.69 -10.26 -27.50
C VAL A 365 2.11 -11.68 -27.40
N GLY A 366 0.79 -11.84 -27.50
CA GLY A 366 0.13 -13.14 -27.53
C GLY A 366 0.51 -13.98 -28.75
N ALA A 367 0.69 -13.36 -29.92
CA ALA A 367 1.20 -14.03 -31.12
C ALA A 367 2.64 -14.56 -30.97
N LEU A 368 3.43 -14.00 -30.04
CA LEU A 368 4.78 -14.46 -29.70
C LEU A 368 4.81 -15.43 -28.51
N GLY A 369 3.67 -15.75 -27.89
CA GLY A 369 3.60 -16.54 -26.66
C GLY A 369 4.23 -15.85 -25.43
N ILE A 370 4.40 -14.53 -25.48
CA ILE A 370 4.92 -13.75 -24.35
C ILE A 370 3.79 -13.56 -23.34
N SER A 371 4.03 -13.90 -22.08
CA SER A 371 3.01 -13.71 -21.03
C SER A 371 2.71 -12.22 -20.82
N ARG A 372 1.41 -11.90 -20.72
CA ARG A 372 0.91 -10.55 -20.40
C ARG A 372 1.35 -10.08 -19.00
N GLU A 373 1.84 -10.98 -18.17
CA GLU A 373 2.45 -10.70 -16.86
C GLU A 373 3.71 -9.85 -16.96
N ALA A 374 4.40 -9.87 -18.11
CA ALA A 374 5.56 -9.03 -18.37
C ALA A 374 5.18 -7.53 -18.52
N GLU A 375 3.89 -7.18 -18.51
CA GLU A 375 3.44 -5.80 -18.50
C GLU A 375 3.67 -5.14 -17.12
N VAL A 376 4.41 -4.04 -17.11
CA VAL A 376 4.48 -3.13 -15.95
C VAL A 376 3.17 -2.36 -15.88
N ARG A 377 2.34 -2.65 -14.86
CA ARG A 377 1.06 -1.97 -14.61
C ARG A 377 0.95 -1.52 -13.17
N ARG A 378 0.22 -0.43 -12.89
CA ARG A 378 0.13 0.17 -11.53
C ARG A 378 -0.70 -0.67 -10.54
N ASP A 379 -1.61 -1.48 -11.05
CA ASP A 379 -2.49 -2.38 -10.31
C ASP A 379 -1.85 -3.72 -9.93
N GLN A 380 -0.58 -3.97 -10.30
CA GLN A 380 0.17 -5.17 -9.94
C GLN A 380 1.63 -4.88 -9.52
N PRO A 381 2.33 -5.83 -8.87
CA PRO A 381 3.77 -5.74 -8.61
C PRO A 381 4.61 -5.59 -9.89
N LEU A 382 5.87 -5.17 -9.76
CA LEU A 382 6.81 -5.16 -10.89
C LEU A 382 7.06 -6.62 -11.36
N PRO A 383 7.01 -6.94 -12.66
CA PRO A 383 7.27 -8.29 -13.15
C PRO A 383 8.72 -8.72 -12.91
N VAL A 384 8.92 -9.99 -12.55
CA VAL A 384 10.24 -10.54 -12.16
C VAL A 384 11.10 -10.96 -13.37
N CYS A 385 10.50 -11.09 -14.56
CA CYS A 385 11.17 -11.56 -15.77
C CYS A 385 12.24 -10.59 -16.32
N SER A 386 13.14 -11.10 -17.15
CA SER A 386 14.26 -10.32 -17.73
C SER A 386 13.83 -9.35 -18.84
N SER A 387 12.68 -9.59 -19.47
CA SER A 387 12.08 -8.75 -20.51
C SER A 387 10.71 -8.27 -20.05
N ILE A 388 10.60 -6.99 -19.71
CA ILE A 388 9.35 -6.35 -19.25
C ILE A 388 8.91 -5.29 -20.26
N TYR A 389 7.61 -5.17 -20.49
CA TYR A 389 7.05 -4.15 -21.39
C TYR A 389 6.05 -3.25 -20.66
N ARG A 390 5.64 -2.16 -21.29
CA ARG A 390 4.64 -1.23 -20.75
C ARG A 390 3.84 -0.57 -21.87
N VAL A 391 2.60 -0.24 -21.56
CA VAL A 391 1.70 0.50 -22.46
C VAL A 391 1.23 1.77 -21.77
N TYR A 392 1.58 2.93 -22.33
CA TYR A 392 1.19 4.24 -21.82
C TYR A 392 0.60 5.08 -22.95
N LEU A 393 -0.72 5.08 -23.05
CA LEU A 393 -1.50 5.82 -24.06
C LEU A 393 -1.08 5.49 -25.50
N ASP A 394 -0.32 6.35 -26.16
CA ASP A 394 0.23 6.20 -27.50
C ASP A 394 1.62 5.55 -27.53
N ASN A 395 2.22 5.25 -26.38
CA ASN A 395 3.56 4.66 -26.25
C ASN A 395 3.54 3.19 -25.81
N PHE A 396 4.40 2.39 -26.46
CA PHE A 396 4.84 1.08 -26.02
C PHE A 396 6.33 1.17 -25.70
N ASP A 397 6.76 0.74 -24.52
CA ASP A 397 8.18 0.62 -24.19
C ASP A 397 8.50 -0.82 -23.72
N LEU A 398 9.68 -1.31 -24.08
CA LEU A 398 10.24 -2.61 -23.72
C LEU A 398 11.60 -2.39 -23.06
N LEU A 399 11.82 -3.02 -21.91
CA LEU A 399 13.10 -3.06 -21.20
C LEU A 399 13.58 -4.51 -21.14
N GLU A 400 14.75 -4.77 -21.70
CA GLU A 400 15.37 -6.09 -21.67
C GLU A 400 16.69 -6.03 -20.89
N ARG A 401 16.73 -6.74 -19.75
CA ARG A 401 17.98 -7.06 -19.04
C ARG A 401 18.73 -8.13 -19.83
N LYS A 402 19.96 -7.83 -20.24
CA LYS A 402 20.87 -8.73 -20.97
C LYS A 402 22.26 -8.66 -20.33
N ASN A 403 23.08 -9.70 -20.53
CA ASN A 403 24.52 -9.55 -20.29
C ASN A 403 25.12 -8.54 -21.30
N ARG A 404 26.27 -7.97 -20.96
CA ARG A 404 26.89 -6.89 -21.76
C ARG A 404 27.21 -7.29 -23.20
N GLU A 405 27.61 -8.55 -23.43
CA GLU A 405 27.93 -9.05 -24.76
C GLU A 405 26.69 -9.14 -25.65
N ALA A 406 25.56 -9.66 -25.14
CA ALA A 406 24.31 -9.68 -25.90
C ALA A 406 23.68 -8.29 -26.02
N ALA A 407 23.84 -7.42 -25.01
CA ALA A 407 23.40 -6.03 -25.08
C ALA A 407 24.10 -5.29 -26.25
N ALA A 408 25.42 -5.45 -26.37
CA ALA A 408 26.20 -4.88 -27.46
C ALA A 408 25.82 -5.46 -28.84
N LEU A 409 25.51 -6.76 -28.91
CA LEU A 409 25.12 -7.43 -30.17
C LEU A 409 23.75 -6.96 -30.69
N LEU A 410 22.75 -6.85 -29.79
CA LEU A 410 21.37 -6.49 -30.13
C LEU A 410 21.16 -4.98 -30.28
N SER A 411 22.14 -4.16 -29.92
CA SER A 411 22.03 -2.71 -29.87
C SER A 411 21.73 -2.09 -31.24
N GLY A 412 20.60 -1.40 -31.37
CA GLY A 412 20.14 -0.77 -32.63
C GLY A 412 19.18 -1.61 -33.47
N GLU A 413 18.97 -2.88 -33.12
CA GLU A 413 18.00 -3.75 -33.80
C GLU A 413 16.57 -3.56 -33.28
N LEU A 414 15.57 -4.00 -34.04
CA LEU A 414 14.20 -4.10 -33.56
C LEU A 414 14.02 -5.43 -32.82
N SER A 415 13.63 -5.38 -31.55
CA SER A 415 13.30 -6.58 -30.78
C SER A 415 12.10 -7.32 -31.40
N ALA A 416 12.02 -8.64 -31.22
CA ALA A 416 10.92 -9.44 -31.75
C ALA A 416 9.52 -8.92 -31.34
N PRO A 417 9.26 -8.45 -30.10
CA PRO A 417 8.01 -7.80 -29.73
C PRO A 417 7.71 -6.54 -30.55
N ALA A 418 8.72 -5.70 -30.81
CA ALA A 418 8.55 -4.48 -31.63
C ALA A 418 8.29 -4.81 -33.11
N VAL A 419 8.91 -5.87 -33.65
CA VAL A 419 8.63 -6.35 -35.02
C VAL A 419 7.18 -6.84 -35.13
N GLN A 420 6.72 -7.68 -34.20
CA GLN A 420 5.35 -8.18 -34.22
C GLN A 420 4.33 -7.06 -34.01
N LEU A 421 4.59 -6.13 -33.09
CA LEU A 421 3.73 -4.97 -32.86
C LEU A 421 3.62 -4.07 -34.10
N ARG A 422 4.72 -3.87 -34.84
CA ARG A 422 4.71 -3.16 -36.14
C ARG A 422 3.88 -3.88 -37.20
N SER A 423 3.88 -5.22 -37.23
CA SER A 423 2.99 -5.98 -38.13
C SER A 423 1.52 -5.71 -37.79
N VAL A 424 1.15 -5.85 -36.51
CA VAL A 424 -0.24 -5.61 -36.07
C VAL A 424 -0.66 -4.15 -36.30
N TYR A 425 0.25 -3.19 -36.12
CA TYR A 425 -0.01 -1.79 -36.50
C TYR A 425 -0.26 -1.62 -38.00
N GLN A 426 0.52 -2.28 -38.85
CA GLN A 426 0.36 -2.23 -40.30
C GLN A 426 -0.98 -2.85 -40.73
N ASP A 427 -1.38 -3.97 -40.13
CA ASP A 427 -2.65 -4.65 -40.40
C ASP A 427 -3.89 -3.83 -39.95
N LEU A 428 -3.70 -2.88 -39.03
CA LEU A 428 -4.74 -2.00 -38.47
C LEU A 428 -4.64 -0.54 -38.92
N ASP A 429 -3.82 -0.23 -39.93
CA ASP A 429 -3.55 1.14 -40.43
C ASP A 429 -3.08 2.14 -39.33
N VAL A 430 -2.40 1.65 -38.29
CA VAL A 430 -1.88 2.45 -37.17
C VAL A 430 -0.50 3.04 -37.52
N PRO A 431 -0.35 4.37 -37.68
CA PRO A 431 0.91 4.98 -38.09
C PRO A 431 1.91 5.10 -36.94
N VAL A 432 3.09 4.49 -37.09
CA VAL A 432 4.23 4.66 -36.18
C VAL A 432 4.93 6.00 -36.40
N ASN A 433 5.38 6.64 -35.32
CA ASN A 433 6.18 7.85 -35.35
C ASN A 433 7.68 7.53 -35.30
N GLU A 434 8.25 7.19 -36.45
CA GLU A 434 9.65 6.76 -36.59
C GLU A 434 10.68 7.70 -35.91
N LYS A 435 10.43 9.01 -35.87
CA LYS A 435 11.31 10.00 -35.22
C LYS A 435 11.42 9.86 -33.70
N LYS A 436 10.45 9.20 -33.05
CA LYS A 436 10.46 8.88 -31.61
C LYS A 436 10.73 7.39 -31.33
N SER A 437 10.85 6.57 -32.37
CA SER A 437 11.09 5.14 -32.22
C SER A 437 12.50 4.89 -31.68
N VAL A 438 12.63 4.07 -30.64
CA VAL A 438 13.90 3.68 -30.03
C VAL A 438 14.10 2.19 -30.30
N LYS A 439 15.25 1.82 -30.88
CA LYS A 439 15.55 0.44 -31.29
C LYS A 439 16.69 -0.10 -30.43
N ALA A 440 16.36 -0.89 -29.40
CA ALA A 440 17.31 -1.55 -28.51
C ALA A 440 18.52 -0.65 -28.16
N GLN A 441 18.30 0.48 -27.50
CA GLN A 441 19.36 1.41 -27.11
C GLN A 441 19.70 1.27 -25.63
N LEU A 442 20.99 1.42 -25.28
CA LEU A 442 21.42 1.54 -23.89
C LEU A 442 20.91 2.83 -23.21
N VAL A 443 20.59 3.87 -23.99
CA VAL A 443 20.03 5.13 -23.48
C VAL A 443 18.73 5.43 -24.21
N GLY A 444 17.63 5.56 -23.46
CA GLY A 444 16.29 5.78 -24.00
C GLY A 444 15.47 6.79 -23.20
N GLU A 445 14.55 7.50 -23.88
CA GLU A 445 13.52 8.28 -23.20
C GLU A 445 12.28 7.41 -22.94
N MET A 446 11.76 7.46 -21.73
CA MET A 446 10.54 6.74 -21.35
C MET A 446 9.71 7.58 -20.37
N GLN A 447 8.43 7.80 -20.70
CA GLN A 447 7.50 8.65 -19.92
C GLN A 447 8.05 10.05 -19.59
N GLY A 448 8.99 10.55 -20.40
CA GLY A 448 9.68 11.83 -20.19
C GLY A 448 10.77 11.83 -19.12
N GLY A 449 11.25 10.66 -18.69
CA GLY A 449 12.54 10.45 -18.02
C GLY A 449 13.57 9.84 -18.99
N LEU A 450 14.84 9.89 -18.62
CA LEU A 450 15.97 9.30 -19.33
C LEU A 450 16.43 8.04 -18.58
N VAL A 451 16.38 6.89 -19.24
CA VAL A 451 16.93 5.62 -18.77
C VAL A 451 18.32 5.45 -19.37
N ASP A 452 19.32 5.23 -18.54
CA ASP A 452 20.70 4.90 -18.90
C ASP A 452 20.95 3.47 -18.39
N GLY A 453 20.85 2.49 -19.27
CA GLY A 453 20.91 1.06 -18.97
C GLY A 453 22.33 0.53 -18.73
N HIS A 454 23.38 1.28 -19.10
CA HIS A 454 24.76 0.95 -18.76
C HIS A 454 25.11 1.47 -17.36
N GLU A 455 24.86 2.75 -17.06
CA GLU A 455 25.04 3.26 -15.69
C GLU A 455 24.00 2.69 -14.73
N GLY A 456 22.88 2.18 -15.25
CA GLY A 456 21.73 1.72 -14.49
C GLY A 456 21.06 2.84 -13.73
N THR A 457 20.82 3.99 -14.38
CA THR A 457 20.17 5.14 -13.75
C THR A 457 18.91 5.56 -14.49
N VAL A 458 17.91 6.05 -13.75
CA VAL A 458 16.71 6.68 -14.33
C VAL A 458 16.63 8.10 -13.80
N SER A 459 16.65 9.08 -14.70
CA SER A 459 16.80 10.50 -14.36
C SER A 459 15.79 11.40 -15.07
N PRO A 460 15.45 12.56 -14.51
CA PRO A 460 14.64 13.59 -15.17
C PRO A 460 15.39 14.21 -16.36
N LYS A 461 14.66 14.65 -17.39
CA LYS A 461 15.28 15.33 -18.54
C LYS A 461 16.02 16.61 -18.13
N PRO A 462 17.30 16.81 -18.52
CA PRO A 462 18.10 17.99 -18.14
C PRO A 462 17.41 19.34 -18.39
N ASP A 463 16.78 19.55 -19.56
CA ASP A 463 16.05 20.79 -19.89
C ASP A 463 14.87 21.08 -18.97
N LYS A 464 14.21 20.04 -18.46
CA LYS A 464 13.13 20.19 -17.46
C LYS A 464 13.72 20.55 -16.11
N VAL A 465 14.82 19.91 -15.69
CA VAL A 465 15.50 20.24 -14.44
C VAL A 465 15.97 21.70 -14.45
N ALA A 466 16.71 22.11 -15.48
CA ALA A 466 17.19 23.49 -15.63
C ALA A 466 16.02 24.51 -15.54
N ARG A 467 14.89 24.23 -16.19
CA ARG A 467 13.68 25.08 -16.12
C ARG A 467 13.12 25.19 -14.71
N TYR A 468 12.95 24.07 -14.00
CA TYR A 468 12.32 24.08 -12.68
C TYR A 468 13.26 24.63 -11.59
N LEU A 469 14.56 24.33 -11.65
CA LEU A 469 15.56 24.93 -10.74
C LEU A 469 15.68 26.44 -10.95
N ARG A 470 15.65 26.92 -12.20
CA ARG A 470 15.60 28.36 -12.49
C ARG A 470 14.34 29.01 -11.90
N GLY A 471 13.17 28.37 -12.06
CA GLY A 471 11.92 28.84 -11.45
C GLY A 471 11.99 28.92 -9.91
N ALA A 472 12.54 27.88 -9.27
CA ALA A 472 12.75 27.84 -7.83
C ALA A 472 13.77 28.88 -7.34
N TRP A 473 14.85 29.11 -8.09
CA TRP A 473 15.82 30.18 -7.81
C TRP A 473 15.16 31.57 -7.86
N CYS A 474 14.37 31.86 -8.89
CA CYS A 474 13.66 33.14 -8.99
C CYS A 474 12.69 33.35 -7.81
N LEU A 475 12.04 32.29 -7.31
CA LEU A 475 11.23 32.37 -6.09
C LEU A 475 12.06 32.53 -4.82
N LEU A 476 13.25 31.90 -4.74
CA LEU A 476 14.19 32.07 -3.64
C LEU A 476 14.72 33.51 -3.54
N GLN A 477 14.93 34.18 -4.68
CA GLN A 477 15.29 35.61 -4.73
C GLN A 477 14.08 36.56 -4.59
N SER A 478 12.84 36.05 -4.60
CA SER A 478 11.63 36.86 -4.53
C SER A 478 11.11 37.02 -3.11
N GLY A 479 10.83 38.25 -2.69
CA GLY A 479 10.11 38.50 -1.43
C GLY A 479 8.60 38.19 -1.48
N ARG A 480 8.01 37.98 -2.67
CA ARG A 480 6.58 37.73 -2.88
C ARG A 480 6.32 36.78 -4.04
N SER A 481 5.24 35.99 -3.97
CA SER A 481 4.71 35.18 -5.08
C SER A 481 3.19 35.30 -5.18
N ASP A 482 2.65 35.04 -6.37
CA ASP A 482 1.26 34.65 -6.54
C ASP A 482 1.11 33.12 -6.52
N LEU A 483 -0.13 32.64 -6.36
CA LEU A 483 -0.47 31.21 -6.33
C LEU A 483 0.04 30.46 -7.58
N LYS A 484 -0.05 31.10 -8.75
CA LYS A 484 0.34 30.52 -10.04
C LYS A 484 1.81 30.11 -10.08
N ARG A 485 2.74 31.02 -9.74
CA ARG A 485 4.18 30.75 -9.85
C ARG A 485 4.63 29.68 -8.86
N ILE A 486 4.18 29.76 -7.60
CA ILE A 486 4.54 28.76 -6.59
C ILE A 486 3.99 27.37 -6.94
N GLN A 487 2.78 27.25 -7.49
CA GLN A 487 2.25 25.96 -7.97
C GLN A 487 3.03 25.42 -9.18
N MET A 488 3.38 26.26 -10.16
CA MET A 488 4.20 25.84 -11.30
C MET A 488 5.57 25.30 -10.86
N VAL A 489 6.23 25.96 -9.90
CA VAL A 489 7.51 25.50 -9.35
C VAL A 489 7.35 24.24 -8.51
N ALA A 490 6.39 24.21 -7.58
CA ALA A 490 6.16 23.04 -6.72
C ALA A 490 5.80 21.80 -7.52
N GLY A 491 4.94 21.91 -8.55
CA GLY A 491 4.63 20.80 -9.45
C GLY A 491 5.84 20.31 -10.26
N GLY A 492 6.71 21.23 -10.69
CA GLY A 492 7.99 20.90 -11.32
C GLY A 492 8.96 20.16 -10.38
N LEU A 493 9.04 20.59 -9.12
CA LEU A 493 9.81 19.92 -8.07
C LEU A 493 9.22 18.54 -7.71
N VAL A 494 7.89 18.37 -7.74
CA VAL A 494 7.26 17.05 -7.56
C VAL A 494 7.58 16.10 -8.71
N TYR A 495 7.57 16.57 -9.97
CA TYR A 495 8.03 15.77 -11.11
C TYR A 495 9.51 15.36 -10.93
N LEU A 496 10.37 16.32 -10.54
CA LEU A 496 11.79 16.07 -10.25
C LEU A 496 11.96 15.03 -9.13
N PHE A 497 11.29 15.20 -7.99
CA PHE A 497 11.41 14.31 -6.84
C PHE A 497 10.67 12.98 -6.99
N SER A 498 9.90 12.76 -8.05
CA SER A 498 9.31 11.44 -8.34
C SER A 498 10.38 10.35 -8.55
N TYR A 499 11.58 10.74 -8.98
CA TYR A 499 12.76 9.88 -9.16
C TYR A 499 13.50 9.59 -7.84
N LYS A 500 13.19 10.32 -6.75
CA LYS A 500 13.71 10.04 -5.39
C LYS A 500 12.71 10.57 -4.34
N ARG A 501 11.61 9.83 -4.13
CA ARG A 501 10.40 10.33 -3.43
C ARG A 501 10.63 10.94 -2.04
N CYS A 502 11.67 10.53 -1.31
CA CYS A 502 12.00 11.11 0.00
C CYS A 502 12.29 12.62 -0.05
N LEU A 503 12.75 13.16 -1.19
CA LEU A 503 12.99 14.60 -1.38
C LEU A 503 11.72 15.44 -1.29
N MET A 504 10.53 14.85 -1.50
CA MET A 504 9.23 15.55 -1.34
C MET A 504 8.98 16.02 0.10
N SER A 505 9.72 15.50 1.08
CA SER A 505 9.71 15.98 2.48
C SER A 505 10.19 17.44 2.63
N CYS A 506 10.84 18.01 1.61
CA CYS A 506 11.31 19.40 1.60
C CYS A 506 10.24 20.45 1.24
N LEU A 507 8.94 20.08 1.15
CA LEU A 507 7.87 20.93 0.59
C LEU A 507 6.73 21.26 1.58
N ASN A 508 6.90 21.04 2.88
CA ASN A 508 5.80 21.13 3.85
C ASN A 508 5.26 22.56 4.01
N GLU A 509 6.15 23.52 4.19
CA GLU A 509 5.83 24.96 4.29
C GLU A 509 5.43 25.53 2.92
N VAL A 510 6.02 25.04 1.82
CA VAL A 510 5.58 25.33 0.44
C VAL A 510 4.10 24.97 0.25
N TRP A 511 3.66 23.79 0.72
CA TRP A 511 2.25 23.38 0.65
C TRP A 511 1.33 24.23 1.55
N GLN A 512 1.76 24.57 2.76
CA GLN A 512 1.01 25.49 3.63
C GLN A 512 0.86 26.88 2.99
N PHE A 513 1.92 27.39 2.37
CA PHE A 513 1.89 28.67 1.66
C PHE A 513 0.94 28.64 0.46
N ILE A 514 0.96 27.58 -0.35
CA ILE A 514 0.00 27.32 -1.44
C ILE A 514 -1.44 27.29 -0.91
N ALA A 515 -1.70 26.50 0.15
CA ALA A 515 -3.02 26.39 0.77
C ALA A 515 -3.55 27.74 1.27
N SER A 516 -2.66 28.61 1.77
CA SER A 516 -3.03 29.94 2.27
C SER A 516 -3.77 30.81 1.23
N PHE A 517 -3.56 30.61 -0.07
CA PHE A 517 -4.21 31.40 -1.12
C PHE A 517 -5.69 31.04 -1.33
N GLY A 518 -6.17 29.90 -0.80
CA GLY A 518 -7.57 29.49 -0.95
C GLY A 518 -8.05 29.37 -2.40
N GLY A 519 -7.14 29.00 -3.32
CA GLY A 519 -7.42 28.91 -4.77
C GLY A 519 -7.46 30.25 -5.52
N GLN A 520 -7.15 31.38 -4.88
CA GLN A 520 -7.23 32.70 -5.51
C GLN A 520 -6.00 33.00 -6.39
N LEU A 521 -6.20 32.99 -7.71
CA LEU A 521 -5.21 33.42 -8.70
C LEU A 521 -5.09 34.97 -8.74
N GLY A 522 -3.90 35.46 -9.10
CA GLY A 522 -3.61 36.90 -9.22
C GLY A 522 -3.38 37.64 -7.90
N VAL A 523 -3.66 37.01 -6.75
CA VAL A 523 -3.32 37.53 -5.42
C VAL A 523 -1.84 37.31 -5.16
N TRP A 524 -1.13 38.35 -4.72
CA TRP A 524 0.28 38.29 -4.33
C TRP A 524 0.44 38.27 -2.81
N LYS A 525 1.31 37.40 -2.30
CA LYS A 525 1.62 37.26 -0.88
C LYS A 525 3.13 37.29 -0.64
N PRO A 526 3.59 37.79 0.53
CA PRO A 526 4.99 37.61 0.94
C PRO A 526 5.31 36.12 1.08
N ILE A 527 6.50 35.71 0.64
CA ILE A 527 7.01 34.36 0.84
C ILE A 527 7.54 34.27 2.28
N PRO A 528 7.09 33.32 3.12
CA PRO A 528 7.66 33.12 4.45
C PRO A 528 9.11 32.62 4.40
N GLU A 529 9.92 32.98 5.39
CA GLU A 529 11.33 32.57 5.47
C GLU A 529 11.53 31.04 5.43
N ALA A 530 10.64 30.28 6.09
CA ALA A 530 10.68 28.82 6.06
C ALA A 530 10.44 28.24 4.65
N VAL A 531 9.69 28.95 3.79
CA VAL A 531 9.50 28.59 2.38
C VAL A 531 10.76 28.90 1.56
N HIS A 532 11.51 29.96 1.90
CA HIS A 532 12.84 30.19 1.30
C HIS A 532 13.83 29.10 1.71
N GLU A 533 13.81 28.63 2.96
CA GLU A 533 14.63 27.50 3.41
C GLU A 533 14.29 26.19 2.69
N GLU A 534 13.00 25.89 2.54
CA GLU A 534 12.54 24.74 1.76
C GLU A 534 12.93 24.83 0.27
N LEU A 535 12.77 26.00 -0.35
CA LEU A 535 13.21 26.21 -1.74
C LEU A 535 14.73 26.07 -1.89
N PHE A 536 15.53 26.57 -0.93
CA PHE A 536 16.97 26.33 -0.89
C PHE A 536 17.29 24.84 -0.81
N CYS A 537 16.64 24.10 0.09
CA CYS A 537 16.87 22.65 0.25
C CYS A 537 16.47 21.88 -1.01
N CYS A 538 15.36 22.25 -1.66
CA CYS A 538 14.93 21.66 -2.91
C CYS A 538 15.95 21.87 -4.04
N LEU A 539 16.55 23.06 -4.14
CA LEU A 539 17.60 23.37 -5.11
C LEU A 539 18.88 22.60 -4.81
N ALA A 540 19.33 22.61 -3.55
CA ALA A 540 20.57 21.97 -3.12
C ALA A 540 20.54 20.45 -3.29
N LEU A 541 19.42 19.79 -2.96
CA LEU A 541 19.26 18.34 -3.03
C LEU A 541 18.81 17.83 -4.41
N SER A 542 18.52 18.71 -5.37
CA SER A 542 18.06 18.33 -6.71
C SER A 542 18.93 17.32 -7.48
N PRO A 543 20.27 17.24 -7.32
CA PRO A 543 21.07 16.22 -8.03
C PRO A 543 20.81 14.78 -7.56
N LEU A 544 20.30 14.60 -6.33
CA LEU A 544 19.89 13.29 -5.79
C LEU A 544 18.57 12.77 -6.39
N ALA A 545 17.93 13.54 -7.27
CA ALA A 545 16.65 13.21 -7.89
C ALA A 545 16.83 12.23 -9.08
N CYS A 546 17.46 11.10 -8.83
CA CYS A 546 17.62 9.99 -9.77
C CYS A 546 17.38 8.64 -9.08
N MET A 547 16.88 7.67 -9.85
CA MET A 547 16.84 6.27 -9.46
C MET A 547 18.20 5.65 -9.79
N ASP A 548 18.72 4.84 -8.88
CA ASP A 548 19.87 3.97 -9.10
C ASP A 548 19.34 2.53 -9.10
N LEU A 549 19.47 1.86 -10.25
CA LEU A 549 19.05 0.48 -10.50
C LEU A 549 20.20 -0.51 -10.27
N ARG A 550 21.42 -0.03 -10.02
CA ARG A 550 22.57 -0.85 -9.59
C ARG A 550 22.76 -0.83 -8.07
N ALA A 551 21.97 -0.01 -7.35
CA ALA A 551 21.87 -0.06 -5.90
C ALA A 551 21.28 -1.42 -5.47
N PRO A 552 22.01 -2.24 -4.70
CA PRO A 552 21.50 -3.52 -4.23
C PRO A 552 20.38 -3.32 -3.21
N TYR A 553 19.53 -4.32 -3.05
CA TYR A 553 18.57 -4.36 -1.95
C TYR A 553 19.29 -4.42 -0.59
N ASP A 554 18.85 -3.58 0.35
CA ASP A 554 19.13 -3.79 1.76
C ASP A 554 18.28 -4.96 2.26
N ALA A 555 18.90 -5.91 2.98
CA ALA A 555 18.18 -7.00 3.65
C ALA A 555 17.23 -6.48 4.76
N THR A 556 17.41 -5.21 5.16
CA THR A 556 16.62 -4.50 6.16
C THR A 556 15.36 -3.88 5.55
N VAL A 557 14.22 -4.54 5.72
CA VAL A 557 12.92 -3.95 5.37
C VAL A 557 12.42 -3.06 6.51
N THR A 558 12.35 -1.75 6.28
CA THR A 558 11.79 -0.80 7.25
C THR A 558 10.31 -0.53 7.01
N ALA A 559 9.50 -0.56 8.08
CA ALA A 559 8.11 -0.10 8.07
C ALA A 559 7.96 1.08 9.05
N SER A 560 7.50 2.23 8.53
CA SER A 560 7.27 3.45 9.30
C SER A 560 5.81 3.90 9.22
N ASP A 561 5.23 4.31 10.34
CA ASP A 561 3.92 4.97 10.41
C ASP A 561 4.08 6.30 11.18
N ALA A 562 3.33 7.33 10.81
CA ALA A 562 3.47 8.68 11.35
C ALA A 562 2.12 9.38 11.56
N SER A 563 2.02 10.09 12.67
CA SER A 563 0.86 10.89 13.06
C SER A 563 1.30 12.27 13.55
N GLU A 564 0.35 13.20 13.66
CA GLU A 564 0.57 14.53 14.25
C GLU A 564 1.15 14.51 15.68
N THR A 565 1.05 13.38 16.39
CA THR A 565 1.55 13.23 17.78
C THR A 565 2.83 12.39 17.90
N GLY A 566 3.36 11.87 16.78
CA GLY A 566 4.57 11.05 16.74
C GLY A 566 4.52 9.96 15.68
N GLY A 567 5.68 9.35 15.39
CA GLY A 567 5.82 8.23 14.47
C GLY A 567 6.46 7.00 15.12
N GLY A 568 6.19 5.84 14.53
CA GLY A 568 6.85 4.58 14.85
C GLY A 568 7.66 4.11 13.65
N LEU A 569 8.84 3.57 13.91
CA LEU A 569 9.68 2.87 12.94
C LEU A 569 9.93 1.45 13.48
N SER A 570 9.77 0.46 12.63
CA SER A 570 10.21 -0.92 12.84
C SER A 570 11.04 -1.35 11.65
N PHE A 571 11.93 -2.32 11.84
CA PHE A 571 12.65 -2.96 10.75
C PHE A 571 12.65 -4.49 10.92
N SER A 572 12.84 -5.21 9.81
CA SER A 572 13.13 -6.64 9.80
C SER A 572 14.40 -6.85 9.00
N ALA A 573 15.40 -7.53 9.57
CA ALA A 573 16.68 -7.82 8.91
C ALA A 573 16.64 -9.07 8.00
N GLY A 574 15.45 -9.62 7.76
CA GLY A 574 15.22 -10.79 6.91
C GLY A 574 13.81 -11.36 7.05
N LEU A 575 13.54 -12.45 6.33
CA LEU A 575 12.34 -13.26 6.50
C LEU A 575 12.52 -14.24 7.67
N THR A 576 11.46 -14.49 8.42
CA THR A 576 11.39 -15.67 9.31
C THR A 576 11.21 -16.93 8.47
N GLN A 577 11.39 -18.13 9.03
CA GLN A 577 11.07 -19.38 8.31
C GLN A 577 9.63 -19.37 7.78
N PHE A 578 8.67 -18.84 8.55
CA PHE A 578 7.29 -18.63 8.07
C PHE A 578 7.22 -17.67 6.87
N GLY A 579 8.07 -16.64 6.82
CA GLY A 579 8.17 -15.73 5.68
C GLY A 579 8.71 -16.41 4.42
N VAL A 580 9.71 -17.29 4.56
CA VAL A 580 10.26 -18.10 3.45
C VAL A 580 9.26 -19.17 2.98
N ASP A 581 8.59 -19.81 3.93
CA ASP A 581 7.50 -20.76 3.66
C ASP A 581 6.29 -20.07 3.01
N ALA A 582 6.07 -18.78 3.29
CA ALA A 582 5.04 -17.95 2.68
C ALA A 582 5.46 -17.46 1.28
N GLU A 583 6.72 -17.07 1.08
CA GLU A 583 7.27 -16.75 -0.25
C GLU A 583 7.19 -17.95 -1.21
N SER A 584 7.49 -19.15 -0.73
CA SER A 584 7.44 -20.40 -1.52
C SER A 584 6.03 -20.93 -1.79
N LYS A 585 4.98 -20.27 -1.28
CA LYS A 585 3.58 -20.68 -1.44
C LYS A 585 2.80 -19.56 -2.13
N SER A 586 1.77 -19.92 -2.89
CA SER A 586 0.82 -18.94 -3.47
C SER A 586 -0.01 -18.33 -2.33
N VAL A 587 0.51 -17.27 -1.71
CA VAL A 587 -0.11 -16.57 -0.58
C VAL A 587 -1.24 -15.69 -1.08
N ARG A 588 -2.41 -15.85 -0.42
CA ARG A 588 -3.67 -15.12 -0.66
C ARG A 588 -3.46 -13.70 -1.19
N GLY A 589 -3.91 -13.46 -2.42
CA GLY A 589 -3.83 -12.16 -3.11
C GLY A 589 -2.72 -12.06 -4.15
N LEU A 590 -1.66 -12.87 -4.05
CA LEU A 590 -0.74 -13.15 -5.16
C LEU A 590 -1.31 -14.33 -5.96
N GLY A 591 -2.36 -14.07 -6.74
CA GLY A 591 -2.97 -15.09 -7.58
C GLY A 591 -2.01 -15.56 -8.68
N ASP A 592 -2.13 -16.83 -9.06
CA ASP A 592 -1.33 -17.39 -10.16
C ASP A 592 -1.51 -16.53 -11.42
N ALA A 593 -0.35 -16.22 -11.98
CA ALA A 593 -0.20 -15.25 -13.03
C ALA A 593 -0.76 -15.82 -14.35
N GLY A 594 -1.34 -14.96 -15.20
CA GLY A 594 -1.99 -15.43 -16.42
C GLY A 594 -2.81 -14.36 -17.11
N ASP A 595 -3.73 -14.77 -17.98
CA ASP A 595 -4.41 -13.84 -18.88
C ASP A 595 -5.25 -12.74 -18.17
N ASP A 596 -5.38 -11.59 -18.83
CA ASP A 596 -6.10 -10.36 -18.47
C ASP A 596 -7.58 -10.39 -18.93
N ASP A 597 -7.96 -11.51 -19.54
CA ASP A 597 -9.28 -11.86 -20.08
C ASP A 597 -10.09 -12.65 -19.02
N ARG A 598 -11.44 -12.64 -19.09
CA ARG A 598 -12.37 -13.29 -18.13
C ARG A 598 -12.28 -12.81 -16.67
N GLN A 599 -12.04 -11.53 -16.47
CA GLN A 599 -12.06 -10.91 -15.14
C GLN A 599 -13.44 -11.02 -14.46
N VAL A 600 -13.45 -11.35 -13.16
CA VAL A 600 -14.67 -11.53 -12.35
C VAL A 600 -14.93 -10.30 -11.47
N LEU A 601 -16.15 -9.75 -11.52
CA LEU A 601 -16.67 -8.80 -10.53
C LEU A 601 -17.64 -9.53 -9.60
N VAL A 602 -17.50 -9.37 -8.28
CA VAL A 602 -18.47 -9.91 -7.31
C VAL A 602 -19.27 -8.78 -6.69
N ILE A 603 -20.60 -8.91 -6.72
CA ILE A 603 -21.54 -8.07 -5.97
C ILE A 603 -22.13 -8.96 -4.88
N SER A 604 -21.58 -8.86 -3.66
CA SER A 604 -22.01 -9.67 -2.53
C SER A 604 -22.99 -8.92 -1.64
N LEU A 605 -24.22 -9.44 -1.58
CA LEU A 605 -25.33 -8.91 -0.80
C LEU A 605 -25.38 -9.60 0.56
N TYR A 606 -25.44 -8.82 1.63
CA TYR A 606 -25.34 -9.33 3.01
C TYR A 606 -24.03 -10.12 3.15
N ASP A 607 -22.92 -9.49 2.77
CA ASP A 607 -21.62 -10.13 2.55
C ASP A 607 -21.04 -10.82 3.81
N ASN A 608 -21.43 -10.34 5.00
CA ASN A 608 -20.85 -10.71 6.27
C ASN A 608 -19.31 -10.54 6.24
N ILE A 609 -18.59 -11.65 6.09
CA ILE A 609 -17.13 -11.72 6.14
C ILE A 609 -16.52 -12.20 4.82
N ALA A 610 -17.08 -11.75 3.69
CA ALA A 610 -16.57 -12.03 2.35
C ALA A 610 -16.30 -13.52 2.06
N ALA A 611 -17.22 -14.39 2.46
CA ALA A 611 -17.10 -15.84 2.27
C ALA A 611 -17.03 -16.23 0.78
N CYS A 612 -17.72 -15.49 -0.09
CA CYS A 612 -17.64 -15.66 -1.54
C CYS A 612 -16.24 -15.26 -2.05
N ARG A 613 -15.67 -14.15 -1.55
CA ARG A 613 -14.29 -13.76 -1.89
C ARG A 613 -13.28 -14.81 -1.50
N VAL A 614 -13.36 -15.31 -0.26
CA VAL A 614 -12.44 -16.33 0.26
C VAL A 614 -12.51 -17.61 -0.59
N ALA A 615 -13.70 -18.05 -0.98
CA ALA A 615 -13.85 -19.20 -1.88
C ALA A 615 -13.21 -18.94 -3.25
N LEU A 616 -13.42 -17.76 -3.85
CA LEU A 616 -12.85 -17.38 -5.14
C LEU A 616 -11.32 -17.29 -5.10
N ASP A 617 -10.74 -16.73 -4.04
CA ASP A 617 -9.29 -16.69 -3.84
C ASP A 617 -8.68 -18.11 -3.75
N VAL A 618 -9.36 -19.07 -3.10
CA VAL A 618 -8.87 -20.46 -3.02
C VAL A 618 -9.05 -21.23 -4.33
N LEU A 619 -10.06 -20.88 -5.13
CA LEU A 619 -10.20 -21.36 -6.52
C LEU A 619 -9.19 -20.74 -7.50
N GLY A 620 -8.34 -19.80 -7.06
CA GLY A 620 -7.46 -19.03 -7.94
C GLY A 620 -8.20 -18.09 -8.90
N ALA A 621 -9.47 -17.76 -8.62
CA ALA A 621 -10.31 -16.97 -9.50
C ALA A 621 -9.90 -15.48 -9.50
N LYS A 622 -9.79 -14.90 -10.70
CA LYS A 622 -9.33 -13.51 -10.90
C LYS A 622 -10.43 -12.49 -10.61
N VAL A 623 -10.58 -12.14 -9.34
CA VAL A 623 -11.50 -11.11 -8.86
C VAL A 623 -10.93 -9.70 -9.15
N SER A 624 -11.40 -9.06 -10.21
CA SER A 624 -11.03 -7.67 -10.56
C SER A 624 -11.70 -6.63 -9.68
N GLY A 625 -12.82 -6.99 -9.04
CA GLY A 625 -13.51 -6.14 -8.09
C GLY A 625 -14.35 -6.93 -7.10
N TYR A 626 -14.40 -6.44 -5.86
CA TYR A 626 -15.29 -6.96 -4.82
C TYR A 626 -16.14 -5.83 -4.27
N ILE A 627 -17.46 -6.00 -4.34
CA ILE A 627 -18.45 -5.07 -3.78
C ILE A 627 -19.15 -5.79 -2.64
N ALA A 628 -18.97 -5.28 -1.42
CA ALA A 628 -19.57 -5.83 -0.21
C ALA A 628 -20.71 -4.92 0.29
N VAL A 629 -21.94 -5.43 0.22
CA VAL A 629 -23.12 -4.77 0.82
C VAL A 629 -23.35 -5.40 2.19
N GLU A 630 -22.92 -4.71 3.24
CA GLU A 630 -22.92 -5.26 4.60
C GLU A 630 -23.13 -4.14 5.63
N PRO A 631 -24.20 -4.12 6.43
CA PRO A 631 -24.40 -3.09 7.46
C PRO A 631 -23.46 -3.21 8.68
N ASP A 632 -22.99 -4.40 9.06
CA ASP A 632 -22.20 -4.59 10.29
C ASP A 632 -20.75 -4.12 10.18
N VAL A 633 -20.38 -3.22 11.08
CA VAL A 633 -19.05 -2.60 11.14
C VAL A 633 -17.97 -3.58 11.58
N SER A 634 -18.31 -4.69 12.24
CA SER A 634 -17.33 -5.73 12.64
C SER A 634 -16.99 -6.64 11.47
N ALA A 635 -18.02 -7.07 10.75
CA ALA A 635 -17.90 -7.86 9.54
C ALA A 635 -17.13 -7.08 8.45
N ARG A 636 -17.49 -5.81 8.18
CA ARG A 636 -16.71 -4.91 7.30
C ARG A 636 -15.23 -4.82 7.66
N ARG A 637 -14.88 -4.75 8.95
CA ARG A 637 -13.46 -4.65 9.37
C ARG A 637 -12.67 -5.91 9.06
N VAL A 638 -13.30 -7.10 9.09
CA VAL A 638 -12.66 -8.34 8.62
C VAL A 638 -12.39 -8.25 7.11
N VAL A 639 -13.41 -7.88 6.34
CA VAL A 639 -13.31 -7.74 4.87
C VAL A 639 -12.28 -6.69 4.48
N GLU A 640 -12.32 -5.49 5.05
CA GLU A 640 -11.39 -4.37 4.77
C GLU A 640 -9.95 -4.74 5.10
N SER A 641 -9.72 -5.45 6.22
CA SER A 641 -8.38 -5.89 6.62
C SER A 641 -7.79 -7.01 5.75
N SER A 642 -8.63 -7.73 5.03
CA SER A 642 -8.23 -8.87 4.16
C SER A 642 -8.21 -8.48 2.68
N PHE A 643 -9.08 -7.55 2.28
CA PHE A 643 -9.39 -7.19 0.91
C PHE A 643 -9.53 -5.66 0.80
N ALA A 644 -8.41 -4.95 0.95
CA ALA A 644 -8.37 -3.48 1.02
C ALA A 644 -8.97 -2.74 -0.20
N SER A 645 -9.09 -3.40 -1.35
CA SER A 645 -9.72 -2.87 -2.58
C SER A 645 -11.25 -3.01 -2.62
N THR A 646 -11.89 -3.54 -1.57
CA THR A 646 -13.34 -3.75 -1.50
C THR A 646 -14.13 -2.45 -1.51
N LEU A 647 -15.15 -2.37 -2.36
CA LEU A 647 -16.13 -1.29 -2.36
C LEU A 647 -17.27 -1.63 -1.39
N PHE A 648 -17.43 -0.83 -0.33
CA PHE A 648 -18.49 -1.04 0.65
C PHE A 648 -19.75 -0.21 0.36
N VAL A 649 -20.92 -0.85 0.44
CA VAL A 649 -22.24 -0.21 0.47
C VAL A 649 -22.89 -0.51 1.82
N GLN A 650 -23.64 0.43 2.42
CA GLN A 650 -24.16 0.20 3.76
C GLN A 650 -25.41 -0.67 3.79
N SER A 651 -26.29 -0.50 2.81
CA SER A 651 -27.55 -1.23 2.70
C SER A 651 -27.89 -1.52 1.24
N VAL A 652 -28.60 -2.61 0.96
CA VAL A 652 -28.92 -3.01 -0.44
C VAL A 652 -29.85 -2.00 -1.11
N GLU A 653 -30.69 -1.32 -0.32
CA GLU A 653 -31.61 -0.27 -0.73
C GLU A 653 -30.88 0.99 -1.23
N GLU A 654 -29.60 1.18 -0.88
CA GLU A 654 -28.74 2.26 -1.42
C GLU A 654 -28.22 1.95 -2.84
N VAL A 655 -28.30 0.68 -3.28
CA VAL A 655 -27.83 0.25 -4.60
C VAL A 655 -28.87 0.66 -5.66
N SER A 656 -28.60 1.79 -6.31
CA SER A 656 -29.44 2.41 -7.34
C SER A 656 -28.97 2.11 -8.76
N ASP A 657 -29.79 2.45 -9.77
CA ASP A 657 -29.36 2.49 -11.18
C ASP A 657 -28.05 3.26 -11.41
N SER A 658 -27.87 4.39 -10.72
CA SER A 658 -26.62 5.16 -10.77
C SER A 658 -25.45 4.44 -10.12
N THR A 659 -25.70 3.67 -9.06
CA THR A 659 -24.66 2.91 -8.34
C THR A 659 -24.12 1.78 -9.21
N VAL A 660 -25.01 0.94 -9.78
CA VAL A 660 -24.62 -0.20 -10.63
C VAL A 660 -24.00 0.26 -11.95
N ARG A 661 -24.49 1.36 -12.55
CA ARG A 661 -23.84 2.00 -13.70
C ARG A 661 -22.44 2.51 -13.38
N GLY A 662 -22.24 3.09 -12.20
CA GLY A 662 -20.92 3.49 -11.72
C GLY A 662 -19.95 2.31 -11.66
N TRP A 663 -20.40 1.16 -11.15
CA TRP A 663 -19.63 -0.07 -11.16
C TRP A 663 -19.34 -0.58 -12.57
N ALA A 664 -20.30 -0.53 -13.50
CA ALA A 664 -20.08 -0.90 -14.90
C ALA A 664 -19.05 0.00 -15.61
N CYS A 665 -19.04 1.30 -15.29
CA CYS A 665 -18.04 2.24 -15.78
C CYS A 665 -16.65 2.03 -15.14
N GLN A 666 -16.59 1.52 -13.90
CA GLN A 666 -15.34 1.22 -13.20
C GLN A 666 -14.74 -0.12 -13.64
N PHE A 667 -15.55 -1.17 -13.70
CA PHE A 667 -15.17 -2.56 -13.99
C PHE A 667 -15.56 -2.94 -15.44
N SER A 668 -15.29 -2.07 -16.41
CA SER A 668 -15.66 -2.32 -17.82
C SER A 668 -14.93 -3.50 -18.47
N ARG A 669 -13.91 -4.07 -17.80
CA ARG A 669 -13.22 -5.31 -18.18
C ARG A 669 -13.89 -6.58 -17.64
N ALA A 670 -14.81 -6.48 -16.70
CA ALA A 670 -15.45 -7.66 -16.11
C ALA A 670 -16.35 -8.33 -17.16
N GLU A 671 -16.04 -9.58 -17.48
CA GLU A 671 -16.80 -10.44 -18.41
C GLU A 671 -17.71 -11.41 -17.64
N CYS A 672 -17.48 -11.58 -16.33
CA CYS A 672 -18.27 -12.41 -15.43
C CYS A 672 -18.67 -11.59 -14.20
N ILE A 673 -19.97 -11.49 -13.92
CA ILE A 673 -20.50 -10.81 -12.73
C ILE A 673 -21.17 -11.84 -11.83
N ILE A 674 -20.67 -12.01 -10.60
CA ILE A 674 -21.28 -12.90 -9.60
C ILE A 674 -22.09 -12.07 -8.62
N VAL A 675 -23.42 -12.14 -8.71
CA VAL A 675 -24.34 -11.62 -7.69
C VAL A 675 -24.49 -12.69 -6.61
N SER A 676 -23.68 -12.60 -5.56
CA SER A 676 -23.74 -13.51 -4.41
C SER A 676 -24.64 -12.93 -3.31
N SER A 677 -25.31 -13.79 -2.55
CA SER A 677 -26.11 -13.39 -1.39
C SER A 677 -26.13 -14.45 -0.31
N SER A 678 -26.02 -14.04 0.94
CA SER A 678 -26.13 -14.94 2.09
C SER A 678 -27.30 -14.52 2.97
N LEU A 679 -28.38 -15.32 2.96
CA LEU A 679 -29.66 -14.93 3.57
C LEU A 679 -29.52 -14.83 5.10
N PRO A 680 -29.96 -13.72 5.74
CA PRO A 680 -29.67 -13.44 7.14
C PRO A 680 -30.38 -14.42 8.11
N LEU A 681 -29.64 -14.81 9.15
CA LEU A 681 -30.05 -15.83 10.13
C LEU A 681 -30.58 -15.23 11.43
N SER A 682 -31.82 -14.73 11.42
CA SER A 682 -32.50 -14.38 12.67
C SER A 682 -34.02 -14.29 12.53
N GLY A 683 -34.75 -15.23 13.14
CA GLY A 683 -36.22 -15.22 13.29
C GLY A 683 -36.75 -14.14 14.26
N THR A 684 -36.09 -12.98 14.35
CA THR A 684 -36.47 -11.84 15.19
C THR A 684 -36.81 -10.62 14.34
N SER A 685 -37.96 -10.68 13.68
CA SER A 685 -38.87 -9.55 13.40
C SER A 685 -38.30 -8.23 12.82
N MET A 686 -37.28 -8.25 11.96
CA MET A 686 -36.81 -7.03 11.25
C MET A 686 -36.63 -7.17 9.73
N PHE A 687 -36.49 -8.39 9.20
CA PHE A 687 -36.47 -8.63 7.75
C PHE A 687 -37.48 -9.73 7.41
N ASN A 688 -38.43 -9.44 6.52
CA ASN A 688 -39.23 -10.50 5.90
C ASN A 688 -38.39 -11.19 4.83
N ASP A 689 -38.36 -12.52 4.80
CA ASP A 689 -37.58 -13.29 3.83
C ASP A 689 -37.87 -12.91 2.37
N CYS A 690 -39.11 -12.48 2.07
CA CYS A 690 -39.51 -12.02 0.75
C CYS A 690 -38.78 -10.75 0.28
N HIS A 691 -38.31 -9.89 1.19
CA HIS A 691 -37.60 -8.66 0.86
C HIS A 691 -36.21 -8.96 0.27
N VAL A 692 -35.45 -9.86 0.90
CA VAL A 692 -34.10 -10.22 0.44
C VAL A 692 -34.15 -10.88 -0.94
N GLN A 693 -35.20 -11.66 -1.21
CA GLN A 693 -35.43 -12.31 -2.51
C GLN A 693 -35.69 -11.30 -3.63
N SER A 694 -36.55 -10.29 -3.38
CA SER A 694 -36.78 -9.22 -4.36
C SER A 694 -35.51 -8.41 -4.62
N GLU A 695 -34.68 -8.21 -3.61
CA GLU A 695 -33.44 -7.45 -3.75
C GLU A 695 -32.38 -8.20 -4.59
N VAL A 696 -32.18 -9.51 -4.39
CA VAL A 696 -31.28 -10.31 -5.26
C VAL A 696 -31.69 -10.19 -6.74
N SER A 697 -32.98 -10.36 -7.03
CA SER A 697 -33.48 -10.30 -8.41
C SER A 697 -33.47 -8.88 -8.98
N ARG A 698 -33.64 -7.85 -8.14
CA ARG A 698 -33.45 -6.44 -8.50
C ARG A 698 -32.00 -6.14 -8.87
N ILE A 699 -31.03 -6.58 -8.06
CA ILE A 699 -29.59 -6.39 -8.34
C ILE A 699 -29.15 -7.19 -9.57
N ARG A 700 -29.65 -8.41 -9.74
CA ARG A 700 -29.46 -9.20 -10.97
C ARG A 700 -29.95 -8.43 -12.20
N GLY A 701 -31.19 -7.97 -12.21
CA GLY A 701 -31.75 -7.22 -13.35
C GLY A 701 -31.06 -5.88 -13.61
N LEU A 702 -30.55 -5.20 -12.57
CA LEU A 702 -29.68 -4.03 -12.74
C LEU A 702 -28.32 -4.40 -13.34
N SER A 703 -27.77 -5.57 -13.00
CA SER A 703 -26.50 -6.06 -13.55
C SER A 703 -26.65 -6.46 -15.01
N GLU A 704 -27.69 -7.24 -15.36
CA GLU A 704 -28.06 -7.58 -16.74
C GLU A 704 -28.29 -6.32 -17.62
N LYS A 705 -28.83 -5.25 -17.03
CA LYS A 705 -29.06 -3.96 -17.70
C LYS A 705 -27.80 -3.13 -17.92
N TYR A 706 -26.85 -3.13 -16.98
CA TYR A 706 -25.68 -2.23 -16.99
C TYR A 706 -24.36 -2.90 -17.38
N PHE A 707 -24.31 -4.24 -17.40
CA PHE A 707 -23.19 -5.04 -17.92
C PHE A 707 -23.65 -5.92 -19.10
N PRO A 708 -24.21 -5.37 -20.19
CA PRO A 708 -24.75 -6.15 -21.32
C PRO A 708 -23.70 -6.98 -22.09
N TRP A 709 -22.41 -6.82 -21.79
CA TRP A 709 -21.29 -7.59 -22.34
C TRP A 709 -20.80 -8.73 -21.45
N ALA A 710 -21.38 -8.91 -20.25
CA ALA A 710 -20.89 -9.85 -19.24
C ALA A 710 -21.92 -10.94 -18.89
N ASP A 711 -21.44 -12.14 -18.62
CA ASP A 711 -22.26 -13.24 -18.10
C ASP A 711 -22.61 -12.96 -16.63
N ILE A 712 -23.91 -12.99 -16.31
CA ILE A 712 -24.41 -12.73 -14.95
C ILE A 712 -24.72 -14.05 -14.25
N PHE A 713 -23.91 -14.38 -13.25
CA PHE A 713 -24.11 -15.52 -12.37
C PHE A 713 -24.75 -15.10 -11.04
N VAL A 714 -25.60 -15.97 -10.50
CA VAL A 714 -26.27 -15.77 -9.21
C VAL A 714 -25.87 -16.90 -8.28
N LEU A 715 -25.60 -16.57 -7.01
CA LEU A 715 -25.27 -17.54 -5.97
C LEU A 715 -25.91 -17.13 -4.64
N VAL A 716 -27.04 -17.74 -4.28
CA VAL A 716 -27.72 -17.49 -3.01
C VAL A 716 -27.57 -18.70 -2.09
N GLY A 717 -27.08 -18.51 -0.87
CA GLY A 717 -26.96 -19.56 0.15
C GLY A 717 -27.88 -19.37 1.36
N SER A 718 -28.48 -20.46 1.86
CA SER A 718 -29.30 -20.47 3.09
C SER A 718 -29.30 -21.82 3.80
N LEU A 719 -29.97 -21.93 4.96
CA LEU A 719 -30.12 -23.20 5.71
C LEU A 719 -30.78 -24.29 4.86
N SER A 720 -30.43 -25.55 5.11
CA SER A 720 -31.25 -26.69 4.66
C SER A 720 -32.55 -26.84 5.43
N SER A 721 -32.56 -26.49 6.73
CA SER A 721 -33.73 -26.58 7.61
C SER A 721 -34.80 -25.50 7.38
N LEU A 722 -34.88 -24.91 6.18
CA LEU A 722 -35.95 -23.99 5.81
C LEU A 722 -37.28 -24.74 5.69
N SER A 723 -38.37 -24.08 6.09
CA SER A 723 -39.71 -24.61 5.82
C SER A 723 -40.00 -24.60 4.32
N GLU A 724 -40.82 -25.55 3.88
CA GLU A 724 -41.23 -25.73 2.48
C GLU A 724 -41.76 -24.43 1.87
N HIS A 725 -42.59 -23.69 2.60
CA HIS A 725 -43.14 -22.39 2.20
C HIS A 725 -42.05 -21.32 1.99
N VAL A 726 -41.06 -21.24 2.87
CA VAL A 726 -39.96 -20.25 2.74
C VAL A 726 -39.04 -20.62 1.59
N ARG A 727 -38.68 -21.91 1.43
CA ARG A 727 -37.93 -22.42 0.27
C ARG A 727 -38.66 -22.09 -1.04
N ALA A 728 -39.96 -22.39 -1.11
CA ALA A 728 -40.80 -22.06 -2.26
C ALA A 728 -40.93 -20.55 -2.54
N SER A 729 -40.81 -19.69 -1.52
CA SER A 729 -40.70 -18.24 -1.73
C SER A 729 -39.37 -17.89 -2.41
N ILE A 730 -38.24 -18.35 -1.86
CA ILE A 730 -36.91 -18.05 -2.39
C ILE A 730 -36.78 -18.53 -3.85
N SER A 731 -37.18 -19.77 -4.14
CA SER A 731 -37.14 -20.32 -5.49
C SER A 731 -37.97 -19.51 -6.49
N ARG A 732 -39.14 -19.01 -6.09
CA ARG A 732 -39.96 -18.10 -6.93
C ARG A 732 -39.32 -16.73 -7.11
N GLY A 733 -38.71 -16.18 -6.06
CA GLY A 733 -38.07 -14.86 -6.11
C GLY A 733 -36.82 -14.86 -7.00
N VAL A 734 -35.96 -15.86 -6.85
CA VAL A 734 -34.70 -16.02 -7.60
C VAL A 734 -34.93 -16.62 -9.00
N GLY A 735 -36.01 -17.39 -9.19
CA GLY A 735 -36.36 -18.06 -10.44
C GLY A 735 -35.59 -19.36 -10.70
N ILE A 736 -35.09 -20.00 -9.64
CA ILE A 736 -34.16 -21.15 -9.67
C ILE A 736 -34.60 -22.17 -8.60
N LEU A 737 -34.36 -23.47 -8.79
CA LEU A 737 -34.51 -24.48 -7.73
C LEU A 737 -33.15 -24.74 -7.06
N PRO A 738 -33.11 -24.90 -5.73
CA PRO A 738 -31.85 -25.08 -5.03
C PRO A 738 -31.32 -26.51 -5.09
N TYR A 739 -30.03 -26.66 -4.80
CA TYR A 739 -29.42 -27.92 -4.39
C TYR A 739 -29.10 -27.87 -2.89
N GLU A 740 -29.49 -28.90 -2.15
CA GLU A 740 -29.03 -29.20 -0.81
C GLU A 740 -27.64 -29.85 -0.90
N LEU A 741 -26.72 -29.39 -0.06
CA LEU A 741 -25.33 -29.81 -0.10
C LEU A 741 -24.78 -29.81 1.33
N ASP A 742 -24.10 -30.89 1.73
CA ASP A 742 -23.41 -31.01 3.03
C ASP A 742 -21.88 -31.06 2.81
N ALA A 743 -21.11 -30.43 3.72
CA ALA A 743 -19.65 -30.38 3.69
C ALA A 743 -18.96 -31.70 4.09
N VAL A 744 -19.74 -32.68 4.54
CA VAL A 744 -19.24 -34.02 4.85
C VAL A 744 -18.60 -34.61 3.61
N GLY A 745 -17.36 -35.07 3.75
CA GLY A 745 -16.51 -35.55 2.66
C GLY A 745 -15.44 -34.54 2.24
N ILE A 746 -15.68 -33.24 2.37
CA ILE A 746 -14.67 -32.18 2.14
C ILE A 746 -14.03 -31.71 3.45
N THR A 747 -14.80 -31.65 4.54
CA THR A 747 -14.34 -31.17 5.85
C THR A 747 -14.80 -32.10 6.97
N PRO A 748 -14.15 -32.10 8.15
CA PRO A 748 -14.60 -32.89 9.30
C PRO A 748 -15.81 -32.26 10.05
N CYS A 749 -16.54 -31.33 9.43
CA CYS A 749 -17.70 -30.64 9.99
C CYS A 749 -18.93 -30.79 9.08
N ARG A 750 -20.11 -31.07 9.65
CA ARG A 750 -21.39 -31.06 8.93
C ARG A 750 -21.84 -29.65 8.63
N ARG A 751 -22.26 -29.39 7.40
CA ARG A 751 -22.83 -28.12 6.95
C ARG A 751 -23.83 -28.29 5.82
N CYS A 752 -24.92 -28.98 6.10
CA CYS A 752 -26.05 -29.02 5.19
C CYS A 752 -26.63 -27.59 4.93
N ARG A 753 -26.68 -27.17 3.67
CA ARG A 753 -27.10 -25.84 3.19
C ARG A 753 -27.80 -25.95 1.83
N LEU A 754 -28.70 -25.01 1.52
CA LEU A 754 -29.37 -24.88 0.22
C LEU A 754 -28.72 -23.77 -0.60
N PHE A 755 -28.44 -24.06 -1.87
CA PHE A 755 -27.83 -23.13 -2.83
C PHE A 755 -28.67 -22.96 -4.08
N TRP A 756 -29.02 -21.71 -4.40
CA TRP A 756 -29.62 -21.33 -5.68
C TRP A 756 -28.53 -20.74 -6.57
N PHE A 757 -28.25 -21.39 -7.70
CA PHE A 757 -27.28 -20.92 -8.70
C PHE A 757 -27.73 -21.23 -10.14
N ASN A 758 -27.24 -20.46 -11.11
CA ASN A 758 -27.65 -20.53 -12.52
C ASN A 758 -26.64 -21.17 -13.48
N TRP A 759 -25.46 -21.58 -13.03
CA TRP A 759 -24.53 -22.36 -13.85
C TRP A 759 -24.88 -23.85 -13.89
N LYS A 760 -24.28 -24.57 -14.83
CA LYS A 760 -24.44 -26.02 -14.98
C LYS A 760 -23.48 -26.75 -14.06
N ILE A 761 -23.95 -27.85 -13.46
CA ILE A 761 -23.14 -28.81 -12.71
C ILE A 761 -23.03 -30.12 -13.50
N SER A 762 -21.85 -30.74 -13.42
CA SER A 762 -21.52 -32.05 -14.00
C SER A 762 -21.17 -33.03 -12.88
N THR A 763 -21.50 -34.31 -13.08
CA THR A 763 -21.07 -35.40 -12.20
C THR A 763 -19.59 -35.69 -12.41
N GLU A 764 -18.83 -35.83 -11.33
CA GLU A 764 -17.42 -36.20 -11.33
C GLU A 764 -17.19 -37.42 -10.44
N GLU A 765 -15.98 -37.97 -10.45
CA GLU A 765 -15.63 -39.07 -9.54
C GLU A 765 -15.78 -38.59 -8.08
N GLN A 766 -16.39 -39.40 -7.22
CA GLN A 766 -16.67 -39.08 -5.82
C GLN A 766 -17.69 -37.93 -5.57
N VAL A 767 -18.45 -37.49 -6.59
CA VAL A 767 -19.54 -36.51 -6.44
C VAL A 767 -20.86 -37.05 -6.99
N GLU A 768 -21.83 -37.31 -6.11
CA GLU A 768 -23.19 -37.73 -6.50
C GLU A 768 -24.13 -36.52 -6.60
N ILE A 769 -24.91 -36.44 -7.69
CA ILE A 769 -25.83 -35.33 -7.95
C ILE A 769 -27.24 -35.87 -8.21
N GLU A 770 -28.13 -35.67 -7.25
CA GLU A 770 -29.58 -35.89 -7.38
C GLU A 770 -30.22 -34.58 -7.87
N LYS A 771 -30.98 -34.63 -8.98
CA LYS A 771 -31.71 -33.45 -9.48
C LYS A 771 -33.08 -33.32 -8.81
N PRO A 772 -33.66 -32.10 -8.71
CA PRO A 772 -35.04 -31.93 -8.24
C PRO A 772 -35.99 -32.84 -9.03
N LEU A 773 -36.90 -33.54 -8.34
CA LEU A 773 -37.80 -34.53 -8.96
C LEU A 773 -38.91 -33.86 -9.78
N THR A 774 -39.24 -32.62 -9.45
CA THR A 774 -40.31 -31.83 -10.04
C THR A 774 -39.86 -30.38 -10.26
N ALA A 775 -40.57 -29.66 -11.13
CA ALA A 775 -40.36 -28.24 -11.36
C ALA A 775 -41.07 -27.33 -10.32
N ARG A 776 -41.49 -27.88 -9.17
CA ARG A 776 -42.21 -27.10 -8.15
C ARG A 776 -41.25 -26.29 -7.30
N ALA A 777 -41.67 -25.09 -6.86
CA ALA A 777 -40.79 -24.14 -6.18
C ALA A 777 -40.28 -24.66 -4.82
N GLU A 778 -41.06 -25.52 -4.17
CA GLU A 778 -40.74 -26.23 -2.95
C GLU A 778 -39.71 -27.37 -3.12
N ASP A 779 -39.40 -27.81 -4.34
CA ASP A 779 -38.50 -28.94 -4.61
C ASP A 779 -37.02 -28.51 -4.57
N TYR A 780 -36.11 -29.48 -4.46
CA TYR A 780 -34.67 -29.28 -4.40
C TYR A 780 -33.90 -30.52 -4.84
N GLY A 781 -32.69 -30.34 -5.39
CA GLY A 781 -31.76 -31.43 -5.68
C GLY A 781 -30.82 -31.68 -4.51
N ARG A 782 -29.96 -32.72 -4.58
CA ARG A 782 -28.88 -32.96 -3.63
C ARG A 782 -27.53 -33.12 -4.31
N ILE A 783 -26.47 -32.70 -3.63
CA ILE A 783 -25.09 -32.94 -4.02
C ILE A 783 -24.38 -33.53 -2.80
N ASN A 784 -23.90 -34.77 -2.94
CA ASN A 784 -23.17 -35.50 -1.91
C ASN A 784 -21.71 -35.68 -2.32
N PHE A 785 -20.79 -35.47 -1.38
CA PHE A 785 -19.37 -35.76 -1.57
C PHE A 785 -19.00 -37.09 -0.92
N LEU A 786 -18.41 -37.99 -1.70
CA LEU A 786 -17.91 -39.31 -1.27
C LEU A 786 -16.39 -39.31 -1.03
N LEU A 787 -15.79 -38.12 -0.98
CA LEU A 787 -14.38 -37.90 -0.64
C LEU A 787 -14.09 -38.37 0.79
N ASP A 788 -12.95 -39.00 1.02
CA ASP A 788 -12.43 -39.20 2.38
C ASP A 788 -11.68 -37.94 2.82
N CYS A 789 -12.02 -37.46 4.01
CA CYS A 789 -11.46 -36.26 4.62
C CYS A 789 -10.89 -36.61 5.99
N PRO A 790 -9.55 -36.77 6.12
CA PRO A 790 -8.92 -36.94 7.41
C PRO A 790 -9.09 -35.66 8.25
N PRO A 791 -9.26 -35.77 9.57
CA PRO A 791 -9.44 -34.61 10.44
C PRO A 791 -8.12 -33.89 10.75
N ASP A 792 -6.99 -34.60 10.72
CA ASP A 792 -5.68 -34.14 11.20
C ASP A 792 -5.18 -32.82 10.59
N PRO A 793 -5.36 -32.50 9.29
CA PRO A 793 -4.98 -31.19 8.73
C PRO A 793 -5.74 -29.99 9.33
N TYR A 794 -6.91 -30.24 9.95
CA TYR A 794 -7.80 -29.22 10.51
C TYR A 794 -7.69 -29.06 12.03
N LEU A 795 -6.99 -29.98 12.72
CA LEU A 795 -6.93 -30.05 14.17
C LEU A 795 -5.60 -29.51 14.72
N THR A 796 -5.65 -28.93 15.92
CA THR A 796 -4.43 -28.61 16.66
C THR A 796 -3.64 -29.91 16.89
N PRO A 797 -2.33 -29.96 16.60
CA PRO A 797 -1.56 -31.20 16.71
C PRO A 797 -1.68 -31.86 18.09
N GLY A 798 -1.99 -33.16 18.11
CA GLY A 798 -2.24 -33.95 19.33
C GLY A 798 -3.72 -34.11 19.71
N TRP A 799 -4.64 -33.42 19.04
CA TRP A 799 -6.09 -33.57 19.21
C TRP A 799 -6.71 -34.48 18.14
N SER A 800 -7.74 -35.23 18.51
CA SER A 800 -8.53 -36.06 17.58
C SER A 800 -10.03 -35.90 17.82
N LEU A 801 -10.86 -36.36 16.87
CA LEU A 801 -12.33 -36.35 17.01
C LEU A 801 -12.76 -37.31 18.13
N ALA A 802 -13.45 -36.81 19.16
CA ALA A 802 -13.81 -37.60 20.33
C ALA A 802 -14.86 -38.70 20.05
N GLY A 803 -15.58 -38.61 18.93
CA GLY A 803 -16.48 -39.65 18.43
C GLY A 803 -15.84 -40.68 17.48
N GLY A 804 -14.54 -40.58 17.20
CA GLY A 804 -13.85 -41.37 16.16
C GLY A 804 -13.92 -40.74 14.76
N ALA A 805 -13.22 -41.33 13.79
CA ALA A 805 -13.03 -40.78 12.45
C ALA A 805 -14.34 -40.61 11.64
N GLU A 806 -15.29 -41.53 11.83
CA GLU A 806 -16.62 -41.51 11.22
C GLU A 806 -17.51 -40.37 11.74
N GLN A 807 -17.33 -39.98 13.00
CA GLN A 807 -18.21 -39.03 13.68
C GLN A 807 -17.72 -37.59 13.46
N LYS A 808 -18.16 -37.00 12.35
CA LYS A 808 -17.89 -35.60 12.03
C LYS A 808 -18.55 -34.63 13.03
N LEU A 809 -17.97 -33.43 13.18
CA LEU A 809 -18.46 -32.37 14.08
C LEU A 809 -19.78 -31.77 13.56
N PRO A 810 -20.66 -31.27 14.44
CA PRO A 810 -21.93 -30.67 14.04
C PRO A 810 -21.75 -29.25 13.48
N THR A 811 -22.75 -28.76 12.75
CA THR A 811 -22.75 -27.42 12.15
C THR A 811 -22.47 -26.32 13.16
N PHE A 812 -21.34 -25.60 13.00
CA PHE A 812 -20.99 -24.50 13.88
C PHE A 812 -22.02 -23.36 13.83
N THR A 813 -22.45 -22.92 15.01
CA THR A 813 -23.40 -21.82 15.27
C THR A 813 -22.68 -20.65 15.96
N ALA A 814 -23.25 -19.44 15.91
CA ALA A 814 -22.67 -18.28 16.59
C ALA A 814 -22.74 -18.43 18.13
N PRO A 815 -21.71 -17.96 18.86
CA PRO A 815 -21.72 -17.96 20.31
C PRO A 815 -22.72 -16.91 20.83
N GLN A 816 -23.76 -17.37 21.51
CA GLN A 816 -24.75 -16.53 22.19
C GLN A 816 -24.72 -16.81 23.70
N PRO A 817 -23.69 -16.33 24.44
CA PRO A 817 -23.63 -16.53 25.89
C PRO A 817 -24.82 -15.87 26.57
N LYS A 818 -25.52 -16.63 27.41
CA LYS A 818 -26.73 -16.20 28.13
C LYS A 818 -26.53 -16.39 29.63
N ALA A 819 -27.25 -15.60 30.43
CA ALA A 819 -27.25 -15.78 31.88
C ALA A 819 -28.06 -17.01 32.32
N GLN A 820 -28.98 -17.48 31.47
CA GLN A 820 -29.90 -18.58 31.70
C GLN A 820 -30.12 -19.35 30.38
N PRO A 821 -30.53 -20.63 30.42
CA PRO A 821 -30.82 -21.41 29.23
C PRO A 821 -31.99 -20.80 28.44
N GLY A 822 -31.98 -20.95 27.12
CA GLY A 822 -33.12 -20.58 26.28
C GLY A 822 -34.33 -21.51 26.49
N PHE A 823 -35.51 -21.06 26.09
CA PHE A 823 -36.72 -21.89 26.10
C PHE A 823 -36.59 -23.04 25.09
N LEU A 824 -36.85 -24.28 25.52
CA LEU A 824 -36.72 -25.53 24.74
C LEU A 824 -35.42 -25.59 23.88
N PRO A 825 -34.25 -25.67 24.53
CA PRO A 825 -32.96 -25.56 23.84
C PRO A 825 -32.71 -26.81 22.98
N THR A 826 -32.49 -26.59 21.67
CA THR A 826 -32.42 -27.65 20.66
C THR A 826 -31.40 -28.74 21.00
N GLY A 827 -31.83 -30.00 20.95
CA GLY A 827 -30.98 -31.17 21.15
C GLY A 827 -30.63 -31.50 22.60
N ILE A 828 -31.26 -30.85 23.60
CA ILE A 828 -31.05 -31.17 25.02
C ILE A 828 -31.44 -32.62 25.38
N GLU A 829 -32.44 -33.18 24.70
CA GLU A 829 -32.94 -34.55 24.91
C GLU A 829 -31.87 -35.64 24.65
N GLY A 830 -30.86 -35.32 23.82
CA GLY A 830 -29.73 -36.21 23.53
C GLY A 830 -28.45 -35.86 24.31
N CYS A 831 -28.54 -35.05 25.36
CA CYS A 831 -27.40 -34.63 26.17
C CYS A 831 -27.37 -35.39 27.51
N THR A 832 -26.17 -35.81 27.93
CA THR A 832 -25.93 -36.38 29.26
C THR A 832 -25.77 -35.27 30.31
N ASP A 833 -25.85 -35.61 31.60
CA ASP A 833 -25.60 -34.66 32.70
C ASP A 833 -24.24 -33.97 32.59
N ARG A 834 -23.23 -34.69 32.08
CA ARG A 834 -21.92 -34.13 31.75
C ARG A 834 -22.05 -33.01 30.72
N ASP A 835 -22.67 -33.30 29.58
CA ASP A 835 -22.80 -32.35 28.46
C ASP A 835 -23.58 -31.09 28.92
N ILE A 836 -24.59 -31.27 29.77
CA ILE A 836 -25.35 -30.19 30.40
C ILE A 836 -24.50 -29.36 31.37
N SER A 837 -23.57 -29.97 32.12
CA SER A 837 -22.62 -29.23 32.96
C SER A 837 -21.70 -28.36 32.11
N TYR A 838 -21.03 -28.92 31.10
CA TYR A 838 -20.14 -28.15 30.21
C TYR A 838 -20.89 -27.02 29.48
N TRP A 839 -22.16 -27.26 29.09
CA TRP A 839 -23.03 -26.24 28.50
C TRP A 839 -23.35 -25.08 29.47
N ARG A 840 -23.61 -25.40 30.74
CA ARG A 840 -23.85 -24.43 31.82
C ARG A 840 -22.59 -23.62 32.13
N ASP A 841 -21.44 -24.29 32.20
CA ASP A 841 -20.15 -23.70 32.58
C ASP A 841 -19.65 -22.71 31.49
N ASP A 842 -19.86 -23.02 30.20
CA ASP A 842 -19.65 -22.07 29.09
C ASP A 842 -20.84 -21.10 28.89
N ARG A 843 -21.63 -20.84 29.95
CA ARG A 843 -22.73 -19.85 29.98
C ARG A 843 -23.75 -20.00 28.84
N TYR A 844 -24.18 -21.23 28.60
CA TYR A 844 -25.23 -21.58 27.62
C TYR A 844 -24.94 -21.10 26.19
N LYS A 845 -23.65 -20.97 25.83
CA LYS A 845 -23.16 -20.19 24.68
C LYS A 845 -23.47 -20.78 23.30
N PHE A 846 -23.53 -22.11 23.17
CA PHE A 846 -24.02 -22.78 21.96
C PHE A 846 -25.27 -23.61 22.30
N ALA A 847 -25.91 -24.24 21.32
CA ALA A 847 -26.98 -25.21 21.60
C ALA A 847 -26.43 -26.46 22.34
N PRO A 848 -27.19 -27.09 23.25
CA PRO A 848 -26.73 -28.22 24.07
C PRO A 848 -26.04 -29.34 23.29
N TYR A 849 -26.53 -29.67 22.09
CA TYR A 849 -25.96 -30.76 21.28
C TYR A 849 -24.48 -30.55 20.92
N HIS A 850 -23.95 -29.32 20.91
CA HIS A 850 -22.53 -29.05 20.68
C HIS A 850 -21.63 -29.57 21.81
N TYR A 851 -22.18 -29.75 23.01
CA TYR A 851 -21.44 -30.16 24.20
C TYR A 851 -21.43 -31.67 24.39
N ARG A 852 -22.18 -32.42 23.57
CA ARG A 852 -22.13 -33.89 23.54
C ARG A 852 -20.69 -34.35 23.30
N TYR A 853 -20.22 -35.29 24.11
CA TYR A 853 -18.86 -35.85 24.01
C TYR A 853 -18.40 -36.12 22.57
N GLN A 854 -19.23 -36.83 21.79
CA GLN A 854 -18.97 -37.18 20.38
C GLN A 854 -18.80 -35.99 19.41
N HIS A 855 -19.18 -34.79 19.81
CA HIS A 855 -19.13 -33.55 19.01
C HIS A 855 -18.00 -32.60 19.44
N GLY A 856 -17.06 -33.07 20.26
CA GLY A 856 -15.85 -32.33 20.61
C GLY A 856 -14.57 -33.04 20.17
N LEU A 857 -13.46 -32.49 20.63
CA LEU A 857 -12.11 -33.00 20.42
C LEU A 857 -11.60 -33.60 21.72
N ILE A 858 -10.82 -34.68 21.62
CA ILE A 858 -10.14 -35.29 22.75
C ILE A 858 -8.62 -35.23 22.57
N HIS A 859 -7.93 -35.08 23.69
CA HIS A 859 -6.49 -35.18 23.81
C HIS A 859 -6.17 -36.19 24.91
N PRO A 860 -5.23 -37.15 24.70
CA PRO A 860 -4.94 -38.21 25.65
C PRO A 860 -4.63 -37.72 27.08
N ARG A 861 -4.04 -36.52 27.23
CA ARG A 861 -3.72 -35.91 28.53
C ARG A 861 -4.47 -34.64 28.92
N LEU A 862 -5.10 -33.94 27.97
CA LEU A 862 -5.79 -32.66 28.26
C LEU A 862 -7.31 -32.84 28.33
N GLY A 863 -7.80 -34.07 28.19
CA GLY A 863 -9.21 -34.39 28.24
C GLY A 863 -9.95 -33.90 26.99
N TRP A 864 -11.19 -33.47 27.19
CA TRP A 864 -12.11 -33.12 26.12
C TRP A 864 -12.35 -31.60 26.06
N ARG A 865 -12.45 -31.05 24.85
CA ARG A 865 -12.90 -29.67 24.61
C ARG A 865 -13.70 -29.54 23.32
N MET A 866 -14.35 -28.41 23.13
CA MET A 866 -14.84 -28.03 21.80
C MET A 866 -13.69 -27.56 20.88
N ALA A 867 -13.90 -27.67 19.57
CA ALA A 867 -13.02 -27.04 18.57
C ALA A 867 -12.84 -25.53 18.84
N SER A 868 -11.60 -25.07 18.74
CA SER A 868 -11.15 -23.69 18.92
C SER A 868 -11.58 -22.78 17.77
N ILE A 869 -11.26 -21.48 17.82
CA ILE A 869 -11.59 -20.55 16.73
C ILE A 869 -10.82 -20.96 15.47
N ASN A 870 -9.52 -21.17 15.59
CA ASN A 870 -8.61 -21.43 14.47
C ASN A 870 -8.91 -22.78 13.79
N GLU A 871 -9.23 -23.82 14.57
CA GLU A 871 -9.70 -25.11 14.03
C GLU A 871 -11.06 -24.98 13.35
N ARG A 872 -11.98 -24.16 13.91
CA ARG A 872 -13.24 -23.85 13.22
C ARG A 872 -12.93 -23.14 11.92
N GLU A 873 -12.20 -22.02 11.92
CA GLU A 873 -11.82 -21.25 10.73
C GLU A 873 -11.21 -22.14 9.64
N ALA A 874 -10.28 -23.02 9.98
CA ALA A 874 -9.72 -24.00 9.05
C ALA A 874 -10.79 -24.94 8.46
N MET A 875 -11.64 -25.55 9.29
CA MET A 875 -12.78 -26.37 8.83
C MET A 875 -13.86 -25.56 8.10
N LEU A 876 -13.89 -24.24 8.30
CA LEU A 876 -14.75 -23.32 7.60
C LEU A 876 -14.16 -22.91 6.22
N GLY A 877 -12.87 -23.21 5.94
CA GLY A 877 -12.10 -22.78 4.76
C GLY A 877 -11.51 -21.36 4.85
N PHE A 878 -11.51 -20.74 6.04
CA PHE A 878 -10.95 -19.42 6.29
C PHE A 878 -9.48 -19.51 6.73
N PRO A 879 -8.68 -18.44 6.53
CA PRO A 879 -7.36 -18.39 7.12
C PRO A 879 -7.46 -18.33 8.65
N LEU A 880 -6.41 -18.77 9.32
CA LEU A 880 -6.30 -18.67 10.77
C LEU A 880 -6.31 -17.19 11.20
N ASP A 881 -6.98 -16.90 12.30
CA ASP A 881 -7.17 -15.55 12.87
C ASP A 881 -7.94 -14.57 11.95
N TYR A 882 -8.63 -15.05 10.90
CA TYR A 882 -9.41 -14.20 9.99
C TYR A 882 -10.42 -13.32 10.73
N THR A 883 -11.18 -13.91 11.65
CA THR A 883 -12.22 -13.23 12.41
C THR A 883 -11.67 -12.37 13.57
N LEU A 884 -10.36 -12.41 13.86
CA LEU A 884 -9.71 -11.55 14.85
C LEU A 884 -9.89 -10.05 14.51
N GLN A 885 -9.96 -9.74 13.21
CA GLN A 885 -10.00 -8.35 12.74
C GLN A 885 -11.34 -7.64 13.02
N ALA A 886 -12.38 -8.41 13.36
CA ALA A 886 -13.70 -7.92 13.78
C ALA A 886 -13.68 -7.03 15.04
N TRP A 887 -12.60 -7.04 15.81
CA TRP A 887 -12.44 -6.21 17.02
C TRP A 887 -11.56 -4.99 16.77
N SER A 888 -11.90 -3.84 17.36
CA SER A 888 -11.07 -2.64 17.19
C SER A 888 -9.72 -2.81 17.88
N LYS A 889 -8.68 -2.11 17.41
CA LYS A 889 -7.35 -2.11 18.07
C LYS A 889 -7.45 -1.70 19.56
N SER A 890 -8.44 -0.89 19.94
CA SER A 890 -8.74 -0.55 21.34
C SER A 890 -9.43 -1.64 22.14
N ASP A 891 -10.34 -2.41 21.54
CA ASP A 891 -11.09 -3.45 22.27
C ASP A 891 -10.23 -4.68 22.50
N ARG A 892 -9.39 -5.07 21.53
CA ARG A 892 -8.38 -6.14 21.71
C ARG A 892 -7.45 -5.86 22.88
N LYS A 893 -7.03 -4.59 23.06
CA LYS A 893 -6.16 -4.16 24.18
C LYS A 893 -6.85 -4.18 25.55
N LYS A 894 -8.18 -3.99 25.60
CA LYS A 894 -8.95 -3.92 26.86
C LYS A 894 -9.32 -5.30 27.41
N ASN A 895 -9.43 -6.32 26.57
CA ASN A 895 -9.90 -7.63 26.98
C ASN A 895 -9.27 -8.75 26.14
N HIS A 896 -8.05 -9.16 26.53
CA HIS A 896 -7.27 -10.20 25.83
C HIS A 896 -7.96 -11.58 25.76
N THR A 897 -9.02 -11.82 26.53
CA THR A 897 -9.77 -13.10 26.58
C THR A 897 -11.27 -12.96 26.25
N GLY A 898 -11.74 -11.74 25.95
CA GLY A 898 -13.17 -11.43 25.87
C GLY A 898 -13.88 -11.75 24.55
N TRP A 899 -13.15 -12.23 23.53
CA TRP A 899 -13.63 -12.24 22.15
C TRP A 899 -14.88 -13.10 21.92
N PHE A 900 -14.96 -14.25 22.59
CA PHE A 900 -15.99 -15.28 22.36
C PHE A 900 -17.43 -14.90 22.78
N GLN A 901 -17.68 -13.67 23.23
CA GLN A 901 -18.97 -13.29 23.82
C GLN A 901 -19.90 -12.44 22.97
N LYS A 902 -19.46 -11.87 21.83
CA LYS A 902 -20.32 -10.97 21.04
C LYS A 902 -20.81 -11.53 19.70
N HIS A 903 -20.00 -11.54 18.64
CA HIS A 903 -20.50 -11.86 17.29
C HIS A 903 -19.44 -12.56 16.41
N HIS A 904 -19.82 -13.66 15.73
CA HIS A 904 -19.29 -14.29 14.49
C HIS A 904 -19.61 -15.81 14.44
N PRO A 905 -19.63 -16.52 13.28
CA PRO A 905 -19.94 -16.10 11.91
C PRO A 905 -20.93 -17.08 11.22
N GLU A 906 -22.22 -16.78 11.12
CA GLU A 906 -23.22 -17.83 10.80
C GLU A 906 -23.34 -18.24 9.32
N LEU A 907 -22.73 -17.53 8.36
CA LEU A 907 -22.93 -17.74 6.91
C LEU A 907 -21.69 -18.23 6.14
N ALA A 908 -20.53 -18.21 6.78
CA ALA A 908 -19.21 -18.46 6.17
C ALA A 908 -19.10 -19.81 5.42
N LEU A 909 -19.49 -20.88 6.10
CA LEU A 909 -19.35 -22.28 5.65
C LEU A 909 -20.34 -22.69 4.54
N ALA A 910 -21.25 -21.80 4.10
CA ALA A 910 -22.12 -22.15 2.99
C ALA A 910 -21.35 -22.08 1.67
N LEU A 911 -20.74 -20.93 1.38
CA LEU A 911 -20.16 -20.64 0.06
C LEU A 911 -18.94 -21.50 -0.29
N ILE A 912 -18.15 -21.89 0.70
CA ILE A 912 -16.93 -22.71 0.53
C ILE A 912 -17.26 -24.18 0.21
N VAL A 913 -18.44 -24.64 0.64
CA VAL A 913 -18.89 -26.03 0.50
C VAL A 913 -19.44 -26.32 -0.88
N GLY A 914 -19.94 -25.30 -1.59
CA GLY A 914 -20.43 -25.42 -2.96
C GLY A 914 -19.36 -25.59 -4.05
N PHE A 915 -18.06 -25.55 -3.72
CA PHE A 915 -17.00 -25.47 -4.74
C PHE A 915 -15.72 -26.29 -4.47
N HIS A 916 -15.52 -26.93 -3.31
CA HIS A 916 -14.21 -27.50 -2.95
C HIS A 916 -13.90 -28.93 -3.40
N GLY A 917 -14.21 -29.25 -4.67
CA GLY A 917 -13.71 -30.45 -5.33
C GLY A 917 -12.24 -30.37 -5.77
N LEU A 918 -11.34 -29.80 -4.96
CA LEU A 918 -9.90 -29.66 -5.25
C LEU A 918 -9.13 -29.13 -4.03
N LEU A 919 -8.41 -29.99 -3.30
CA LEU A 919 -7.31 -29.60 -2.39
C LEU A 919 -6.46 -30.83 -1.94
N ARG A 920 -5.87 -31.57 -2.90
CA ARG A 920 -4.86 -32.61 -2.63
C ARG A 920 -3.43 -32.11 -2.92
N THR A 921 -2.93 -31.21 -2.09
CA THR A 921 -1.51 -30.77 -2.11
C THR A 921 -0.91 -30.53 -0.71
N GLY A 922 -1.71 -30.46 0.36
CA GLY A 922 -1.20 -30.15 1.71
C GLY A 922 -0.60 -31.33 2.49
N GLU A 923 -1.11 -32.55 2.30
CA GLU A 923 -0.84 -33.69 3.19
C GLU A 923 0.62 -34.16 3.12
N MET A 924 1.18 -34.33 1.91
CA MET A 924 2.60 -34.69 1.73
C MET A 924 3.57 -33.70 2.40
N LEU A 925 3.26 -32.40 2.36
CA LEU A 925 4.11 -31.38 2.99
C LEU A 925 3.99 -31.43 4.51
N GLN A 926 2.78 -31.68 5.05
CA GLN A 926 2.55 -31.75 6.49
C GLN A 926 3.25 -32.96 7.12
N GLU A 927 3.29 -34.11 6.44
CA GLU A 927 4.04 -35.30 6.88
C GLU A 927 5.56 -35.06 6.85
N LEU A 928 6.10 -34.49 5.77
CA LEU A 928 7.53 -34.16 5.65
C LEU A 928 7.98 -33.14 6.70
N CYS A 929 7.23 -32.06 6.89
CA CYS A 929 7.51 -31.05 7.91
C CYS A 929 7.41 -31.61 9.33
N LEU A 930 6.47 -32.54 9.59
CA LEU A 930 6.35 -33.21 10.88
C LEU A 930 7.55 -34.14 11.15
N ALA A 931 7.99 -34.91 10.15
CA ALA A 931 9.14 -35.79 10.28
C ALA A 931 10.43 -35.00 10.59
N GLU A 932 10.67 -33.91 9.84
CA GLU A 932 11.81 -33.02 10.04
C GLU A 932 11.74 -32.29 11.39
N PHE A 933 10.55 -31.84 11.81
CA PHE A 933 10.34 -31.22 13.11
C PHE A 933 10.66 -32.19 14.26
N LEU A 934 10.16 -33.42 14.19
CA LEU A 934 10.42 -34.43 15.22
C LEU A 934 11.90 -34.85 15.25
N HIS A 935 12.58 -34.91 14.11
CA HIS A 935 14.03 -35.13 14.04
C HIS A 935 14.79 -34.01 14.75
N ARG A 936 14.56 -32.74 14.37
CA ARG A 936 15.31 -31.60 14.93
C ARG A 936 15.08 -31.45 16.43
N VAL A 937 13.83 -31.57 16.88
CA VAL A 937 13.49 -31.34 18.28
C VAL A 937 13.97 -32.48 19.21
N ALA A 938 14.20 -33.68 18.68
CA ALA A 938 14.88 -34.76 19.41
C ALA A 938 16.38 -34.46 19.68
N GLU A 939 17.00 -33.58 18.90
CA GLU A 939 18.42 -33.23 19.01
C GLU A 939 18.70 -31.99 19.89
N PHE A 940 17.67 -31.26 20.31
CA PHE A 940 17.80 -30.04 21.12
C PHE A 940 18.49 -30.29 22.47
N ARG A 941 19.51 -29.50 22.78
CA ARG A 941 20.33 -29.60 24.01
C ARG A 941 20.57 -28.26 24.70
N THR A 942 20.24 -27.13 24.06
CA THR A 942 20.58 -25.76 24.49
C THR A 942 19.36 -24.84 24.55
N ALA A 943 19.48 -23.75 25.30
CA ALA A 943 18.44 -22.72 25.37
C ALA A 943 18.21 -22.01 24.02
N GLU A 944 19.26 -21.89 23.21
CA GLU A 944 19.25 -21.19 21.92
C GLU A 944 18.47 -21.96 20.85
N GLU A 945 18.52 -23.29 20.87
CA GLU A 945 17.67 -24.14 20.03
C GLU A 945 16.19 -24.00 20.43
N VAL A 946 15.91 -23.91 21.73
CA VAL A 946 14.55 -23.70 22.25
C VAL A 946 14.00 -22.30 21.92
N ASP A 947 14.85 -21.26 21.84
CA ASP A 947 14.44 -19.91 21.38
C ASP A 947 13.92 -19.92 19.91
N GLN A 948 14.26 -20.92 19.09
CA GLN A 948 13.72 -21.09 17.73
C GLN A 948 12.22 -21.43 17.72
N LEU A 949 11.68 -21.97 18.82
CA LEU A 949 10.27 -22.34 18.95
C LEU A 949 9.41 -21.13 19.30
N VAL A 950 8.29 -20.97 18.59
CA VAL A 950 7.32 -19.87 18.84
C VAL A 950 6.78 -19.90 20.27
N ASP A 951 6.45 -21.09 20.76
CA ASP A 951 6.14 -21.36 22.17
C ASP A 951 6.79 -22.69 22.60
N PRO A 952 7.87 -22.65 23.41
CA PRO A 952 8.54 -23.82 23.96
C PRO A 952 7.66 -24.72 24.84
N PHE A 953 6.67 -24.15 25.53
CA PHE A 953 5.77 -24.90 26.40
C PHE A 953 4.63 -25.53 25.61
N HIS A 954 4.10 -24.85 24.59
CA HIS A 954 3.19 -25.49 23.64
C HIS A 954 3.88 -26.65 22.90
N THR A 955 5.17 -26.49 22.57
CA THR A 955 5.99 -27.56 21.98
C THR A 955 6.21 -28.71 22.96
N LEU A 956 6.51 -28.42 24.24
CA LEU A 956 6.57 -29.43 25.30
C LEU A 956 5.28 -30.27 25.35
N PHE A 957 4.11 -29.61 25.41
CA PHE A 957 2.82 -30.30 25.42
C PHE A 957 2.59 -31.12 24.15
N PHE A 958 2.99 -30.62 22.97
CA PHE A 958 2.85 -31.32 21.70
C PHE A 958 3.72 -32.60 21.61
N LEU A 959 5.02 -32.50 21.89
CA LEU A 959 5.93 -33.65 21.91
C LEU A 959 5.43 -34.71 22.88
N GLN A 960 5.06 -34.26 24.08
CA GLN A 960 4.52 -35.10 25.12
C GLN A 960 3.24 -35.79 24.62
N ALA A 961 2.30 -35.05 24.01
CA ALA A 961 1.04 -35.57 23.49
C ALA A 961 1.19 -36.72 22.49
N ARG A 962 2.17 -36.61 21.59
CA ARG A 962 2.46 -37.63 20.57
C ARG A 962 3.46 -38.70 21.01
N GLY A 963 3.93 -38.67 22.26
CA GLY A 963 4.88 -39.67 22.77
C GLY A 963 6.32 -39.49 22.28
N HIS A 964 6.66 -38.30 21.78
CA HIS A 964 7.98 -37.94 21.24
C HIS A 964 8.75 -36.96 22.15
N LEU A 965 8.39 -36.87 23.44
CA LEU A 965 9.14 -36.05 24.39
C LEU A 965 10.46 -36.72 24.76
N HIS A 966 11.57 -36.10 24.38
CA HIS A 966 12.92 -36.56 24.72
C HIS A 966 13.47 -35.84 25.96
N ALA A 967 14.30 -36.53 26.74
CA ALA A 967 14.94 -35.97 27.93
C ALA A 967 15.85 -34.77 27.61
N ASP A 968 16.45 -34.74 26.42
CA ASP A 968 17.31 -33.64 25.99
C ASP A 968 16.52 -32.36 25.72
N TYR A 969 15.31 -32.47 25.15
CA TYR A 969 14.40 -31.34 25.02
C TYR A 969 14.00 -30.75 26.39
N LEU A 970 13.77 -31.61 27.40
CA LEU A 970 13.52 -31.14 28.77
C LEU A 970 14.73 -30.36 29.30
N ARG A 971 15.96 -30.87 29.18
CA ARG A 971 17.19 -30.17 29.58
C ARG A 971 17.38 -28.83 28.85
N ALA A 972 17.13 -28.80 27.54
CA ALA A 972 17.18 -27.59 26.74
C ALA A 972 16.15 -26.55 27.25
N LEU A 973 14.94 -27.01 27.58
CA LEU A 973 13.87 -26.17 28.12
C LEU A 973 14.14 -25.70 29.56
N THR A 974 14.82 -26.47 30.41
CA THR A 974 15.23 -25.98 31.75
C THR A 974 16.28 -24.88 31.65
N GLN A 975 17.25 -25.00 30.74
CA GLN A 975 18.22 -23.95 30.43
C GLN A 975 17.53 -22.69 29.85
N TRP A 976 16.56 -22.86 28.95
CA TRP A 976 15.74 -21.77 28.42
C TRP A 976 14.96 -21.07 29.54
N CYS A 977 14.38 -21.83 30.46
CA CYS A 977 13.70 -21.28 31.63
C CYS A 977 14.64 -20.48 32.52
N LEU A 978 15.85 -20.97 32.81
CA LEU A 978 16.87 -20.23 33.56
C LEU A 978 17.18 -18.88 32.89
N ARG A 979 17.45 -18.87 31.58
CA ARG A 979 17.67 -17.63 30.82
C ARG A 979 16.44 -16.72 30.87
N GLY A 980 15.24 -17.28 30.71
CA GLY A 980 13.96 -16.60 30.78
C GLY A 980 13.67 -15.92 32.12
N VAL A 981 13.96 -16.57 33.26
CA VAL A 981 13.70 -15.97 34.58
C VAL A 981 14.64 -14.78 34.85
N HIS A 982 15.83 -14.72 34.26
CA HIS A 982 16.72 -13.56 34.38
C HIS A 982 16.37 -12.37 33.45
N ARG A 983 15.58 -12.58 32.38
CA ARG A 983 15.11 -11.49 31.48
C ARG A 983 14.19 -10.49 32.21
N PRO A 984 14.16 -9.19 31.83
CA PRO A 984 13.28 -8.20 32.43
C PRO A 984 11.79 -8.49 32.15
N ASN A 985 10.91 -8.05 33.05
CA ASN A 985 9.47 -8.37 32.98
C ASN A 985 8.70 -7.40 32.06
N VAL A 986 8.97 -7.48 30.75
CA VAL A 986 8.36 -6.66 29.69
C VAL A 986 7.60 -7.53 28.69
N ARG A 987 6.58 -6.96 28.03
CA ARG A 987 5.67 -7.71 27.13
C ARG A 987 6.32 -8.32 25.89
N SER A 988 7.54 -7.91 25.53
CA SER A 988 8.29 -8.42 24.38
C SER A 988 9.16 -9.64 24.70
N GLU A 989 9.46 -9.91 25.98
CA GLU A 989 10.38 -10.97 26.39
C GLU A 989 9.64 -12.28 26.67
N ARG A 990 10.04 -13.36 25.99
CA ARG A 990 9.53 -14.71 26.30
C ARG A 990 10.16 -15.20 27.60
N ARG A 991 9.32 -15.55 28.59
CA ARG A 991 9.70 -16.00 29.94
C ARG A 991 8.73 -17.08 30.44
N PRO A 992 9.18 -18.05 31.26
CA PRO A 992 8.28 -19.04 31.85
C PRO A 992 7.39 -18.43 32.94
N THR A 993 6.13 -18.86 33.01
CA THR A 993 5.21 -18.53 34.10
C THR A 993 5.37 -19.50 35.29
N THR A 994 4.81 -19.14 36.45
CA THR A 994 4.79 -20.01 37.64
C THR A 994 4.21 -21.39 37.35
N ALA A 995 3.09 -21.45 36.62
CA ALA A 995 2.44 -22.71 36.24
C ALA A 995 3.36 -23.54 35.32
N GLN A 996 3.98 -22.90 34.33
CA GLN A 996 4.93 -23.55 33.42
C GLN A 996 6.18 -24.08 34.13
N LEU A 997 6.73 -23.37 35.13
CA LEU A 997 7.86 -23.88 35.93
C LEU A 997 7.47 -25.10 36.78
N VAL A 998 6.29 -25.09 37.41
CA VAL A 998 5.78 -26.25 38.16
C VAL A 998 5.54 -27.44 37.22
N THR A 999 4.91 -27.20 36.06
CA THR A 999 4.70 -28.23 35.03
C THR A 999 6.02 -28.79 34.48
N LEU A 1000 7.04 -27.95 34.28
CA LEU A 1000 8.37 -28.40 33.88
C LEU A 1000 9.04 -29.24 34.96
N TYR A 1001 8.88 -28.86 36.24
CA TYR A 1001 9.37 -29.63 37.38
C TYR A 1001 8.72 -31.01 37.47
N ASP A 1002 7.40 -31.10 37.33
CA ASP A 1002 6.71 -32.39 37.33
C ASP A 1002 7.19 -33.27 36.14
N TYR A 1003 7.35 -32.72 34.94
CA TYR A 1003 7.88 -33.48 33.79
C TYR A 1003 9.36 -33.86 33.92
N CYS A 1004 10.20 -33.00 34.50
CA CYS A 1004 11.59 -33.35 34.77
C CYS A 1004 11.68 -34.48 35.79
N ARG A 1005 10.86 -34.45 36.86
CA ARG A 1005 10.76 -35.55 37.82
C ARG A 1005 10.28 -36.85 37.16
N GLU A 1006 9.26 -36.80 36.30
CA GLU A 1006 8.77 -37.97 35.54
C GLU A 1006 9.84 -38.60 34.62
N HIS A 1007 10.85 -37.82 34.20
CA HIS A 1007 11.95 -38.28 33.33
C HIS A 1007 13.29 -38.44 34.06
N GLY A 1008 13.32 -38.41 35.40
CA GLY A 1008 14.54 -38.61 36.20
C GLY A 1008 15.55 -37.45 36.14
N LEU A 1009 15.07 -36.23 35.88
CA LEU A 1009 15.84 -34.97 35.79
C LEU A 1009 15.57 -34.04 36.98
N GLU A 1010 15.23 -34.60 38.15
CA GLU A 1010 14.87 -33.83 39.36
C GLU A 1010 16.03 -33.03 39.96
N ASP A 1011 17.27 -33.51 39.80
CA ASP A 1011 18.49 -32.82 40.19
C ASP A 1011 19.04 -31.82 39.14
N GLU A 1012 18.33 -31.59 38.01
CA GLU A 1012 18.81 -30.73 36.92
C GLU A 1012 19.08 -29.30 37.44
N PRO A 1013 20.35 -28.85 37.52
CA PRO A 1013 20.64 -27.67 38.33
C PRO A 1013 20.13 -26.37 37.70
N ALA A 1014 20.01 -26.33 36.36
CA ALA A 1014 19.45 -25.18 35.66
C ALA A 1014 17.97 -24.94 36.04
N LEU A 1015 17.20 -26.01 36.28
CA LEU A 1015 15.81 -25.91 36.71
C LEU A 1015 15.70 -25.42 38.15
N ASN A 1016 16.54 -25.97 39.03
CA ASN A 1016 16.58 -25.60 40.44
C ASN A 1016 17.02 -24.14 40.64
N ASP A 1017 18.04 -23.69 39.91
CA ASP A 1017 18.48 -22.28 39.88
C ASP A 1017 17.38 -21.36 39.31
N ALA A 1018 16.65 -21.81 38.27
CA ALA A 1018 15.55 -21.03 37.67
C ALA A 1018 14.38 -20.84 38.63
N ILE A 1019 13.97 -21.90 39.32
CA ILE A 1019 12.89 -21.87 40.32
C ILE A 1019 13.31 -20.99 41.52
N ALA A 1020 14.53 -21.17 42.03
CA ALA A 1020 15.07 -20.36 43.12
C ALA A 1020 15.03 -18.86 42.79
N TYR A 1021 15.60 -18.46 41.63
CA TYR A 1021 15.60 -17.05 41.21
C TYR A 1021 14.19 -16.50 40.96
N PHE A 1022 13.28 -17.30 40.38
CA PHE A 1022 11.90 -16.88 40.15
C PHE A 1022 11.15 -16.63 41.46
N VAL A 1023 11.38 -17.45 42.49
CA VAL A 1023 10.80 -17.29 43.83
C VAL A 1023 11.42 -16.09 44.55
N GLU A 1024 12.76 -15.96 44.58
CA GLU A 1024 13.45 -14.85 45.23
C GLU A 1024 13.09 -13.48 44.64
N SER A 1025 12.90 -13.41 43.32
CA SER A 1025 12.49 -12.19 42.60
C SER A 1025 10.98 -11.94 42.62
N GLY A 1026 10.19 -12.75 43.32
CA GLY A 1026 8.73 -12.60 43.40
C GLY A 1026 8.01 -12.69 42.05
N GLY A 1027 8.48 -13.56 41.16
CA GLY A 1027 8.05 -13.68 39.77
C GLY A 1027 8.70 -12.65 38.83
N GLY A 1028 9.92 -12.21 39.12
CA GLY A 1028 10.58 -11.12 38.39
C GLY A 1028 9.93 -9.76 38.60
N LYS A 1029 9.37 -9.49 39.78
CA LYS A 1029 8.87 -8.17 40.18
C LYS A 1029 10.04 -7.26 40.58
N TRP A 1030 10.66 -6.65 39.58
CA TRP A 1030 11.48 -5.47 39.78
C TRP A 1030 10.65 -4.39 40.50
N HIS A 1031 11.24 -3.68 41.45
CA HIS A 1031 10.56 -2.58 42.14
C HIS A 1031 10.01 -1.56 41.13
N GLU A 1032 8.78 -1.09 41.34
CA GLU A 1032 8.13 -0.09 40.49
C GLU A 1032 8.79 1.29 40.60
N LEU A 1033 9.91 1.44 39.89
CA LEU A 1033 10.38 2.72 39.38
C LEU A 1033 10.13 2.76 37.87
N TYR A 1034 8.88 2.49 37.47
CA TYR A 1034 8.44 2.79 36.12
C TYR A 1034 8.48 4.31 35.92
N ALA A 1035 9.53 4.75 35.23
CA ALA A 1035 9.54 6.07 34.62
C ALA A 1035 8.28 6.23 33.77
N ARG A 1036 7.62 7.39 33.87
CA ARG A 1036 6.60 7.80 32.91
C ARG A 1036 7.18 7.68 31.50
N PRO A 1037 6.38 7.33 30.46
CA PRO A 1037 6.83 7.36 29.08
C PRO A 1037 7.53 8.70 28.81
N LEU A 1038 8.84 8.63 28.58
CA LEU A 1038 9.69 9.81 28.59
C LEU A 1038 9.41 10.61 27.33
N SER A 1039 8.73 11.75 27.49
CA SER A 1039 8.96 12.84 26.56
C SER A 1039 10.46 13.15 26.57
N TYR A 1040 10.98 13.42 25.38
CA TYR A 1040 12.34 13.90 25.16
C TYR A 1040 12.67 15.03 26.16
N GLN A 1041 13.82 14.93 26.83
CA GLN A 1041 14.35 16.00 27.68
C GLN A 1041 15.80 16.27 27.31
N LYS A 1042 16.14 17.54 27.08
CA LYS A 1042 17.51 17.95 26.77
C LYS A 1042 18.47 17.63 27.92
N LYS A 1043 19.75 17.44 27.57
CA LYS A 1043 20.90 17.25 28.47
C LYS A 1043 20.95 15.93 29.25
N ARG A 1044 20.11 14.94 28.93
CA ARG A 1044 20.32 13.55 29.38
C ARG A 1044 21.28 12.84 28.42
N ARG A 1045 22.24 12.04 28.94
CA ARG A 1045 22.99 11.09 28.11
C ARG A 1045 22.11 9.85 27.86
N TYR A 1046 22.05 9.42 26.62
CA TYR A 1046 21.36 8.22 26.18
C TYR A 1046 22.42 7.19 25.84
N TRP A 1047 22.22 5.95 26.27
CA TRP A 1047 23.13 4.86 25.96
C TRP A 1047 22.56 4.03 24.81
N ARG A 1048 23.34 3.88 23.74
CA ARG A 1048 23.10 2.86 22.71
C ARG A 1048 23.11 1.49 23.39
N THR A 1049 22.08 0.70 23.14
CA THR A 1049 22.11 -0.74 23.43
C THR A 1049 22.46 -1.41 22.12
N GLU A 1050 23.55 -2.20 22.10
CA GLU A 1050 23.94 -2.96 20.91
C GLU A 1050 22.85 -3.98 20.55
N ASP A 1051 22.68 -4.23 19.25
CA ASP A 1051 21.79 -5.29 18.77
C ASP A 1051 22.32 -6.64 19.28
N PRO A 1052 21.49 -7.55 19.84
CA PRO A 1052 21.94 -8.91 20.19
C PRO A 1052 22.50 -9.73 19.01
N LEU A 1053 22.38 -9.24 17.77
CA LEU A 1053 22.99 -9.79 16.56
C LEU A 1053 24.15 -8.94 16.00
N GLU A 1054 24.45 -7.75 16.55
CA GLU A 1054 25.64 -6.96 16.17
C GLU A 1054 26.91 -7.74 16.53
N GLY A 1055 27.57 -8.31 15.52
CA GLY A 1055 28.77 -9.14 15.66
C GLY A 1055 28.56 -10.65 15.48
N VAL A 1056 27.32 -11.12 15.32
CA VAL A 1056 27.06 -12.52 14.91
C VAL A 1056 27.28 -12.63 13.41
N ALA A 1057 28.44 -13.18 13.02
CA ALA A 1057 28.70 -13.52 11.62
C ALA A 1057 27.69 -14.58 11.15
N LEU A 1058 26.77 -14.19 10.25
CA LEU A 1058 25.81 -15.09 9.65
C LEU A 1058 26.54 -16.26 8.94
N PRO A 1059 26.02 -17.49 9.01
CA PRO A 1059 26.60 -18.61 8.27
C PRO A 1059 26.65 -18.29 6.78
N GLN A 1060 27.84 -18.39 6.18
CA GLN A 1060 27.96 -18.27 4.73
C GLN A 1060 27.20 -19.42 4.07
N LEU A 1061 26.14 -19.10 3.34
CA LEU A 1061 25.52 -20.04 2.40
C LEU A 1061 26.61 -20.57 1.46
N PRO A 1062 26.72 -21.90 1.25
CA PRO A 1062 27.73 -22.47 0.38
C PRO A 1062 27.36 -22.20 -1.09
N GLY A 1063 27.66 -20.99 -1.56
CA GLY A 1063 27.13 -20.49 -2.84
C GLY A 1063 27.73 -19.19 -3.40
N SER A 1064 28.74 -18.56 -2.80
CA SER A 1064 29.51 -17.52 -3.50
C SER A 1064 31.01 -17.52 -3.14
N ARG A 1065 31.86 -17.71 -4.15
CA ARG A 1065 33.33 -17.60 -4.03
C ARG A 1065 33.79 -16.27 -4.59
N ALA A 1066 34.05 -15.30 -3.72
CA ALA A 1066 34.70 -14.04 -4.12
C ALA A 1066 35.62 -13.47 -3.00
N SER A 1067 36.56 -14.26 -2.49
CA SER A 1067 37.75 -13.71 -1.81
C SER A 1067 39.00 -14.57 -2.01
N ALA A 1068 39.64 -14.38 -3.17
CA ALA A 1068 41.05 -14.77 -3.35
C ALA A 1068 41.93 -13.55 -3.09
N LYS A 1069 42.51 -13.46 -1.89
CA LYS A 1069 43.73 -12.65 -1.66
C LYS A 1069 44.92 -13.62 -1.56
N PRO A 1070 46.04 -13.34 -2.25
CA PRO A 1070 47.15 -14.29 -2.34
C PRO A 1070 47.88 -14.40 -1.00
N LYS A 1071 48.12 -15.63 -0.55
CA LYS A 1071 49.21 -15.91 0.40
C LYS A 1071 50.47 -16.18 -0.42
N MET A 1072 51.42 -15.25 -0.40
CA MET A 1072 52.79 -15.58 -0.74
C MET A 1072 53.41 -16.38 0.41
N LEU A 1073 54.10 -17.47 0.08
CA LEU A 1073 55.07 -18.10 0.96
C LEU A 1073 56.38 -17.29 0.89
N GLU A 1074 57.07 -17.19 2.03
CA GLU A 1074 58.45 -16.71 2.08
C GLU A 1074 59.42 -17.86 1.78
N GLU A 1075 60.11 -17.79 0.64
CA GLU A 1075 61.46 -18.32 0.45
C GLU A 1075 62.30 -17.18 -0.17
N GLY A 1076 63.56 -17.03 0.25
CA GLY A 1076 64.22 -15.72 0.26
C GLY A 1076 65.32 -15.44 -0.78
N LEU A 1077 65.87 -14.21 -0.64
CA LEU A 1077 67.11 -13.64 -1.25
C LEU A 1077 67.03 -13.23 -2.75
N PRO A 1078 67.86 -12.26 -3.20
CA PRO A 1078 68.29 -11.02 -2.53
C PRO A 1078 68.30 -9.76 -3.47
N GLY A 1079 68.22 -8.53 -2.94
CA GLY A 1079 68.57 -7.35 -3.76
C GLY A 1079 68.16 -5.93 -3.30
N LEU A 1080 69.02 -5.28 -2.50
CA LEU A 1080 69.18 -3.80 -2.38
C LEU A 1080 67.97 -2.99 -1.81
N PRO A 1081 68.20 -1.74 -1.33
CA PRO A 1081 68.85 -1.46 -0.06
C PRO A 1081 67.94 -0.68 0.92
N ALA A 1082 68.39 -0.55 2.17
CA ALA A 1082 67.56 -0.10 3.30
C ALA A 1082 67.65 1.41 3.65
N LEU A 1083 66.78 1.79 4.60
CA LEU A 1083 66.86 2.89 5.59
C LEU A 1083 66.32 4.29 5.19
N PRO A 1084 65.95 5.16 6.18
CA PRO A 1084 65.99 5.01 7.65
C PRO A 1084 64.64 5.24 8.38
N SER A 1085 64.71 5.22 9.72
CA SER A 1085 63.63 5.08 10.72
C SER A 1085 63.52 6.24 11.73
N LEU A 1086 62.35 6.37 12.39
CA LEU A 1086 62.11 6.99 13.73
C LEU A 1086 62.37 8.51 13.86
N PRO A 1087 62.01 9.20 14.98
CA PRO A 1087 61.29 8.83 16.24
C PRO A 1087 59.88 9.51 16.35
N SER A 1088 58.94 9.32 17.29
CA SER A 1088 58.81 8.82 18.69
C SER A 1088 59.01 9.83 19.85
N VAL A 1089 57.99 9.93 20.72
CA VAL A 1089 57.90 10.66 22.03
C VAL A 1089 58.07 12.21 21.96
N GLU A 1090 57.59 13.06 22.89
CA GLU A 1090 57.29 12.89 24.33
C GLU A 1090 56.22 13.87 24.89
N GLU A 1091 55.80 13.67 26.15
CA GLU A 1091 54.79 14.43 26.89
C GLU A 1091 55.36 15.72 27.56
N VAL A 1092 54.52 16.74 27.81
CA VAL A 1092 54.56 17.60 29.03
C VAL A 1092 53.14 18.07 29.34
N GLY A 1093 52.77 18.16 30.62
CA GLY A 1093 51.47 18.63 31.11
C GLY A 1093 51.53 19.92 31.91
N GLU A 1094 50.73 19.97 32.99
CA GLU A 1094 50.49 21.08 33.93
C GLU A 1094 49.59 22.22 33.41
N ASN A 1095 48.73 22.88 34.19
CA ASN A 1095 47.77 22.57 35.28
C ASN A 1095 47.39 23.94 35.92
N GLU A 1096 46.51 23.92 36.93
CA GLU A 1096 46.28 25.00 37.92
C GLU A 1096 45.44 26.22 37.47
N GLU A 1097 44.47 26.74 38.25
CA GLU A 1097 43.84 26.23 39.50
C GLU A 1097 42.56 27.03 39.87
N ALA A 1098 41.80 26.54 40.87
CA ALA A 1098 41.12 27.26 41.98
C ALA A 1098 40.15 28.46 41.70
N ASP A 1099 39.21 28.88 42.58
CA ASP A 1099 38.51 28.32 43.76
C ASP A 1099 37.27 29.23 43.99
N GLU A 1100 36.07 28.72 44.32
CA GLU A 1100 35.48 28.46 45.66
C GLU A 1100 34.69 29.67 46.28
N LEU A 1101 33.76 29.36 47.20
CA LEU A 1101 33.06 30.22 48.19
C LEU A 1101 31.78 31.04 47.81
N ASP A 1102 30.64 30.42 48.08
CA ASP A 1102 29.66 30.76 49.15
C ASP A 1102 28.69 31.99 49.17
N ALA A 1103 27.54 31.71 49.81
CA ALA A 1103 26.66 32.56 50.64
C ALA A 1103 25.57 33.52 50.05
N GLU A 1104 24.31 33.08 50.26
CA GLU A 1104 23.19 33.80 50.92
C GLU A 1104 22.48 35.07 50.35
N HIS A 1105 21.15 34.90 50.17
CA HIS A 1105 20.04 35.78 50.60
C HIS A 1105 19.99 37.30 50.25
N LYS A 1106 18.96 37.71 49.45
CA LYS A 1106 17.74 38.42 49.96
C LYS A 1106 16.65 38.74 48.90
N LYS A 1107 15.40 38.82 49.39
CA LYS A 1107 14.16 39.43 48.80
C LYS A 1107 14.20 40.98 48.92
N PRO A 1108 13.24 41.83 48.46
CA PRO A 1108 11.86 41.60 47.95
C PRO A 1108 11.62 42.27 46.55
N SER A 1109 10.49 42.81 46.07
CA SER A 1109 9.11 43.12 46.59
C SER A 1109 8.04 43.28 45.49
N GLU A 1110 6.77 43.11 45.90
CA GLU A 1110 5.51 43.83 45.53
C GLU A 1110 5.42 44.66 44.22
N SER A 1111 4.45 44.39 43.34
CA SER A 1111 3.07 44.99 43.25
C SER A 1111 3.05 46.41 42.62
N SER A 1112 2.07 46.90 41.85
CA SER A 1112 0.63 46.60 41.70
C SER A 1112 0.08 47.15 40.33
N PRO A 1113 -1.24 47.06 39.99
CA PRO A 1113 -1.75 47.05 38.60
C PRO A 1113 -2.56 48.31 38.17
N LEU A 1114 -3.36 48.24 37.07
CA LEU A 1114 -4.81 48.59 36.96
C LEU A 1114 -5.31 48.95 35.52
N LEU A 1115 -6.43 48.33 35.07
CA LEU A 1115 -7.64 48.90 34.36
C LEU A 1115 -7.49 49.72 33.02
N LYS A 1116 -8.47 49.91 32.10
CA LYS A 1116 -9.88 49.46 31.87
C LYS A 1116 -10.37 49.83 30.43
N LYS A 1117 -11.39 49.09 29.91
CA LYS A 1117 -12.53 49.47 29.00
C LYS A 1117 -12.33 50.23 27.66
N GLY A 1118 -13.19 49.94 26.65
CA GLY A 1118 -13.40 50.88 25.53
C GLY A 1118 -14.29 50.50 24.31
N GLU A 1119 -15.55 50.06 24.50
CA GLU A 1119 -16.69 50.23 23.55
C GLU A 1119 -16.73 49.53 22.15
N SER A 1120 -17.89 49.68 21.49
CA SER A 1120 -18.45 48.80 20.44
C SER A 1120 -19.67 49.46 19.76
N ILE A 1121 -20.01 49.17 18.49
CA ILE A 1121 -21.41 49.32 17.96
C ILE A 1121 -21.64 48.63 16.57
N VAL A 1122 -22.51 47.60 16.55
CA VAL A 1122 -23.68 47.34 15.64
C VAL A 1122 -23.43 47.26 14.08
N ARG A 1123 -23.89 46.23 13.31
CA ARG A 1123 -25.31 45.82 13.08
C ARG A 1123 -25.51 44.43 12.39
N VAL A 1124 -26.43 43.61 12.94
CA VAL A 1124 -27.44 42.69 12.29
C VAL A 1124 -26.98 41.75 11.14
N ARG A 1125 -26.74 40.44 11.39
CA ARG A 1125 -27.68 39.27 11.40
C ARG A 1125 -28.34 38.84 10.05
N LYS A 1126 -27.95 37.66 9.55
CA LYS A 1126 -28.84 36.56 9.04
C LYS A 1126 -28.30 35.20 9.53
N SER A 1127 -29.16 34.19 9.67
CA SER A 1127 -28.96 33.07 10.62
C SER A 1127 -28.80 31.68 9.99
N SER A 1128 -27.86 30.90 10.53
CA SER A 1128 -27.70 29.45 10.29
C SER A 1128 -28.49 28.61 11.31
N ARG A 1129 -29.13 27.51 10.87
CA ARG A 1129 -29.91 26.62 11.75
C ARG A 1129 -29.05 25.53 12.41
N ARG A 1130 -28.98 25.63 13.75
CA ARG A 1130 -28.74 24.61 14.80
C ARG A 1130 -28.44 23.15 14.38
N LYS A 1131 -27.33 22.61 14.90
CA LYS A 1131 -27.25 21.20 15.37
C LYS A 1131 -27.83 21.12 16.80
N VAL A 1132 -28.49 20.01 17.14
CA VAL A 1132 -29.11 19.76 18.45
C VAL A 1132 -28.12 19.04 19.37
N ALA A 1133 -28.07 19.42 20.65
CA ALA A 1133 -27.24 18.78 21.67
C ALA A 1133 -27.96 17.59 22.34
N ARG A 1134 -27.21 16.54 22.69
CA ARG A 1134 -27.69 15.47 23.59
C ARG A 1134 -27.64 15.94 25.06
N PRO A 1135 -28.57 15.48 25.93
CA PRO A 1135 -28.70 16.01 27.29
C PRO A 1135 -27.60 15.51 28.25
N ARG A 1136 -27.26 16.35 29.24
CA ARG A 1136 -26.54 15.92 30.44
C ARG A 1136 -27.52 15.29 31.42
N ILE A 1137 -27.18 14.13 31.98
CA ILE A 1137 -27.92 13.53 33.11
C ILE A 1137 -27.59 14.32 34.37
N SER A 1138 -28.61 14.75 35.11
CA SER A 1138 -28.48 15.42 36.40
C SER A 1138 -28.23 14.42 37.53
N TRP A 1139 -27.41 14.81 38.51
CA TRP A 1139 -27.33 14.11 39.78
C TRP A 1139 -28.63 14.30 40.58
N ASP A 1140 -29.20 13.21 41.06
CA ASP A 1140 -30.33 13.19 42.00
C ASP A 1140 -29.79 13.25 43.45
N PRO A 1141 -30.18 14.23 44.28
CA PRO A 1141 -29.70 14.34 45.67
C PRO A 1141 -30.36 13.37 46.67
N LEU A 1142 -31.35 12.56 46.28
CA LEU A 1142 -32.31 11.96 47.23
C LEU A 1142 -32.35 10.41 47.28
N ARG A 1143 -31.20 9.72 47.34
CA ARG A 1143 -31.16 8.30 47.79
C ARG A 1143 -30.08 7.99 48.83
N PRO A 1144 -30.35 7.06 49.78
CA PRO A 1144 -29.81 7.17 51.13
C PRO A 1144 -28.52 6.39 51.37
N ARG A 1145 -27.70 6.87 52.30
CA ARG A 1145 -26.59 6.10 52.89
C ARG A 1145 -27.15 5.00 53.79
N PHE A 1146 -26.68 3.77 53.62
CA PHE A 1146 -26.72 2.74 54.66
C PHE A 1146 -25.31 2.20 54.91
N ARG A 1147 -25.04 1.85 56.19
CA ARG A 1147 -23.72 1.53 56.73
C ARG A 1147 -23.37 0.04 56.60
N ASP A 1148 -22.06 -0.19 56.43
CA ASP A 1148 -21.21 -1.24 57.02
C ASP A 1148 -21.75 -2.65 57.25
N LYS A 1149 -21.02 -3.64 56.69
CA LYS A 1149 -20.50 -4.77 57.48
C LYS A 1149 -19.29 -5.47 56.81
N GLU A 1150 -18.16 -5.35 57.50
CA GLU A 1150 -17.07 -6.33 57.70
C GLU A 1150 -16.76 -7.39 56.62
N LEU A 1151 -15.56 -7.27 56.02
CA LEU A 1151 -14.70 -8.41 55.64
C LEU A 1151 -13.22 -8.05 55.97
N PRO A 1152 -12.32 -9.03 56.22
CA PRO A 1152 -11.14 -8.80 57.06
C PRO A 1152 -9.93 -8.17 56.34
N GLN A 1153 -9.14 -7.39 57.08
CA GLN A 1153 -7.80 -6.99 56.63
C GLN A 1153 -6.79 -8.14 56.84
N PRO A 1154 -5.92 -8.45 55.86
CA PRO A 1154 -4.80 -9.37 56.07
C PRO A 1154 -3.72 -8.75 56.97
N LEU A 1155 -3.38 -9.48 58.04
CA LEU A 1155 -2.43 -9.13 59.11
C LEU A 1155 -0.95 -9.04 58.66
N TRP A 1156 -0.54 -7.98 57.97
CA TRP A 1156 0.90 -7.72 57.70
C TRP A 1156 1.28 -6.22 57.75
N TYR A 1157 0.94 -5.53 58.84
CA TYR A 1157 1.57 -4.25 59.22
C TYR A 1157 1.68 -4.10 60.74
N TYR A 1158 2.74 -4.68 61.32
CA TYR A 1158 3.34 -4.21 62.57
C TYR A 1158 4.84 -4.09 62.34
N GLY A 1159 5.42 -2.99 62.81
CA GLY A 1159 6.76 -2.56 62.39
C GLY A 1159 7.92 -3.17 63.17
N GLY A 1160 9.11 -3.05 62.57
CA GLY A 1160 10.37 -2.94 63.31
C GLY A 1160 11.07 -4.23 63.71
N TRP A 1161 11.74 -4.90 62.76
CA TRP A 1161 13.00 -5.63 63.00
C TRP A 1161 13.84 -5.72 61.73
N GLY A 1162 15.14 -5.43 61.85
CA GLY A 1162 16.21 -5.97 61.02
C GLY A 1162 16.35 -5.47 59.56
N MET A 1163 17.59 -5.15 59.18
CA MET A 1163 17.95 -4.98 57.76
C MET A 1163 17.69 -6.28 56.99
N ARG A 1164 16.93 -6.23 55.88
CA ARG A 1164 17.11 -7.25 54.83
C ARG A 1164 18.47 -7.03 54.16
N PRO A 1165 19.21 -8.09 53.78
CA PRO A 1165 20.54 -7.94 53.18
C PRO A 1165 20.47 -7.08 51.90
N LYS A 1166 21.43 -6.18 51.72
CA LYS A 1166 21.66 -5.58 50.40
C LYS A 1166 22.11 -6.68 49.45
N TYR A 1167 21.37 -6.86 48.35
CA TYR A 1167 21.73 -7.77 47.28
C TYR A 1167 23.13 -7.44 46.75
N GLN A 1168 24.05 -8.41 46.84
CA GLN A 1168 25.28 -8.39 46.06
C GLN A 1168 24.99 -9.05 44.70
N PRO A 1169 25.46 -8.49 43.57
CA PRO A 1169 25.45 -9.21 42.30
C PRO A 1169 26.12 -10.58 42.48
N GLY A 1170 25.44 -11.64 42.03
CA GLY A 1170 25.77 -13.01 42.41
C GLY A 1170 27.23 -13.38 42.17
N ARG A 1171 27.91 -13.82 43.25
CA ARG A 1171 29.04 -14.73 43.10
C ARG A 1171 28.50 -16.05 42.56
N SER A 1172 28.81 -16.39 41.31
CA SER A 1172 28.56 -17.74 40.81
C SER A 1172 29.39 -18.75 41.62
N LEU A 1173 28.72 -19.66 42.32
CA LEU A 1173 29.35 -20.75 43.07
C LEU A 1173 29.87 -21.83 42.10
N GLY A 1174 30.96 -21.54 41.37
CA GLY A 1174 31.85 -22.51 40.74
C GLY A 1174 31.29 -23.45 39.65
N ARG A 1175 29.97 -23.51 39.42
CA ARG A 1175 29.34 -24.41 38.45
C ARG A 1175 29.48 -23.85 37.04
N ARG A 1176 30.33 -24.50 36.23
CA ARG A 1176 30.38 -24.29 34.79
C ARG A 1176 29.25 -25.07 34.12
N TYR A 1177 28.23 -24.34 33.71
CA TYR A 1177 27.23 -24.82 32.76
C TYR A 1177 27.77 -24.71 31.32
N PRO A 1178 27.18 -25.40 30.32
CA PRO A 1178 27.67 -25.35 28.93
C PRO A 1178 27.61 -23.99 28.24
N TYR A 1179 26.98 -22.97 28.86
CA TYR A 1179 26.99 -21.61 28.33
C TYR A 1179 28.28 -20.86 28.71
N ALA A 1180 29.06 -20.47 27.70
CA ALA A 1180 30.18 -19.54 27.83
C ALA A 1180 29.98 -18.40 26.82
N GLY A 1181 29.13 -17.43 27.17
CA GLY A 1181 28.74 -16.35 26.24
C GLY A 1181 28.14 -15.08 26.85
N VAL A 1182 27.86 -15.01 28.15
CA VAL A 1182 27.43 -13.75 28.78
C VAL A 1182 28.68 -12.95 29.19
N PRO A 1183 28.86 -11.70 28.71
CA PRO A 1183 29.98 -10.88 29.14
C PRO A 1183 29.89 -10.57 30.64
N ILE A 1184 30.82 -11.10 31.42
CA ILE A 1184 31.05 -10.62 32.78
C ILE A 1184 31.70 -9.23 32.63
N GLY A 1185 30.89 -8.18 32.84
CA GLY A 1185 31.35 -6.79 32.77
C GLY A 1185 32.59 -6.54 33.64
N PRO A 1186 33.44 -5.56 33.29
CA PRO A 1186 34.77 -5.40 33.86
C PRO A 1186 34.74 -5.29 35.38
N ARG A 1187 35.64 -6.04 36.03
CA ARG A 1187 35.73 -6.15 37.49
C ARG A 1187 36.00 -4.78 38.09
N GLY A 1188 35.00 -4.19 38.74
CA GLY A 1188 35.17 -2.97 39.54
C GLY A 1188 36.20 -3.20 40.64
N GLY A 1189 37.36 -2.54 40.50
CA GLY A 1189 38.47 -2.64 41.45
C GLY A 1189 38.08 -2.17 42.85
N ALA A 1190 38.78 -2.74 43.83
CA ALA A 1190 38.51 -2.56 45.26
C ALA A 1190 38.45 -1.09 45.71
N TRP A 1191 37.34 -0.71 46.34
CA TRP A 1191 37.32 0.37 47.33
C TRP A 1191 37.52 -0.22 48.72
N HIS A 1192 38.79 -0.42 49.11
CA HIS A 1192 39.14 -0.68 50.50
C HIS A 1192 38.85 0.54 51.36
N LYS A 1193 38.26 0.35 52.54
CA LYS A 1193 38.12 1.41 53.54
C LYS A 1193 39.32 1.43 54.48
N ARG A 1194 40.10 2.51 54.36
CA ARG A 1194 41.01 3.13 55.34
C ARG A 1194 42.32 2.38 55.64
N ARG A 1195 43.42 3.07 55.29
CA ARG A 1195 44.83 2.62 55.26
C ARG A 1195 45.13 1.59 54.19
#